data_AF-A0A420N8F4-F1
#
_entry.id   AF-A0A420N8F4-F1
#
_cell.length_a   1.000
_cell.length_b   1.000
_cell.length_c   1.000
_cell.angle_alpha   90.00
_cell.angle_beta   90.00
_cell.angle_gamma   90.00
#
_symmetry.space_group_name_H-M   'P 1'
#
loop_
_entity.id
_entity.type
_entity.pdbx_description
1 polymer ?
#
loop_
_entity_poly.entity_id
_entity_poly.type
_entity_poly.pdbx_seq_one_letter_code
_entity_poly.pdbx_strand_id
1 'polypeptide(L)'
;MSLDMASPAADNEKHLGSQNQDEQNLERHGYVQQTKRNFSLTAMVATCVNLMATWEALSSTLAAGLVSGGPVSLVYGVIVAFIGSLCSASSLAELASSYPTAGGQYHFVAKLSPKTSRPLTSWFAGYISTLGWIASAGSAPFLAGTQIQGLLVLNYPDSYVFQRWHGTLLFWAVLLGSACICIFCSNKLPLIEKLTLVLHVTFFIAIIVTMAVTSPTKHSAEWVFSHFENNSGWGNNAVAWSIGLLSSCYVLIGYDGATHLSEEMNNAEMGVPRAMVGCLLVNGPLGFAFLLIILFFMGDISAALATPTGFPIIEIFLHMTGSVAAATTMTAMITVMACLSTVPLLTAAARIMWAFARDGGLPFAERIASVDKRRQIPTVSIVVVSFLLMLLSLINIGSTTAFNAILSLAVVSLQASYLLPILLLIWRRLFRPDTLCWGPWRLGRAGLPINIIAVIYLMYTCIFLLFPPFQPITPVNMNYAPVVLGGALVFGCFYWPLRGWQLYMDQSTASSASIRRRQKLRSGCITCKKRKLKCDEAEPACTRCVKSNLLCPGYKRPVKWSTKYEIDYGIHSYAGPSSGHSPGIGDSPSSPSDTDNALVLYSPQEESFKLLTHYFASACQVLSSFDSPSNPYRSDLLEFIRNSPIVFNSALSASAAHLSQQEQDTSLIPLTFQTEAISHISRELAEIHVTQHRLAPLRTSTASTIKDDLMLGITLIGMTSSWHDPSSLGLCHFHGARQVFSIWMNQFDLTDLQLPSHRIQRLIASSMVYWEVMASCLIDQEVGALSYLDVFSALPPTTFCYPCPWTGVGTKILIHLAKCMTIVRQRRRLVSYNHSMGGDIAVSNRILDLLTQAFTLSLDIDQCQIPTPAEIQNTGDYRTPSDHLCKIAKCYQLVARLELDRAFPELTQCLQDVQNQDAIFSQHILELAVKILEIMNTIPEDSRTIAIQTIIFLTAGSALGSSSNADANIKELVADWRRFVLERLHRSFLSLKLQTINRAATVLQGVWARMDSAAMEEPDSTSCKKSPILRVHWIDVMTEAGLETILG
;
A
#
# COMPACT_ATOMS: atom_id res chain seq x y z
N MET A 1 30.68 28.65 14.45
CA MET A 1 29.32 28.58 15.00
C MET A 1 28.37 29.14 13.96
N SER A 2 27.81 28.27 13.13
CA SER A 2 26.74 28.58 12.17
C SER A 2 25.90 27.31 12.08
N LEU A 3 24.76 27.35 12.75
CA LEU A 3 23.75 26.30 12.79
C LEU A 3 22.97 26.32 11.47
N ASP A 4 23.04 25.23 10.70
CA ASP A 4 22.14 24.99 9.58
C ASP A 4 20.73 24.70 10.13
N MET A 5 19.80 25.64 9.93
CA MET A 5 18.38 25.42 10.08
C MET A 5 17.82 24.87 8.76
N ALA A 6 17.82 23.54 8.62
CA ALA A 6 17.02 22.88 7.58
C ALA A 6 15.53 23.12 7.87
N SER A 7 14.78 23.52 6.82
CA SER A 7 13.35 23.84 6.91
C SER A 7 12.50 22.59 7.22
N PRO A 8 11.67 22.59 8.29
CA PRO A 8 10.82 21.45 8.67
C PRO A 8 9.71 21.11 7.64
N ALA A 9 9.49 21.94 6.62
CA ALA A 9 8.51 21.67 5.56
C ALA A 9 8.96 20.57 4.57
N ALA A 10 10.26 20.52 4.24
CA ALA A 10 10.79 19.57 3.26
C ALA A 10 10.86 18.13 3.78
N ASP A 11 11.06 17.95 5.09
CA ASP A 11 11.00 16.63 5.73
C ASP A 11 9.55 16.12 5.86
N ASN A 12 8.58 17.02 6.04
CA ASN A 12 7.16 16.65 6.08
C ASN A 12 6.63 16.19 4.70
N GLU A 13 7.05 16.82 3.60
CA GLU A 13 6.67 16.39 2.24
C GLU A 13 7.25 15.02 1.86
N LYS A 14 8.52 14.75 2.19
CA LYS A 14 9.13 13.42 2.03
C LYS A 14 8.43 12.37 2.88
N HIS A 15 8.04 12.71 4.12
CA HIS A 15 7.31 11.81 4.99
C HIS A 15 5.91 11.48 4.45
N LEU A 16 5.14 12.46 3.95
CA LEU A 16 3.83 12.22 3.34
C LEU A 16 3.93 11.38 2.06
N GLY A 17 4.90 11.66 1.18
CA GLY A 17 5.13 10.87 -0.03
C GLY A 17 5.48 9.41 0.26
N SER A 18 6.29 9.15 1.30
CA SER A 18 6.61 7.77 1.72
C SER A 18 5.42 7.03 2.32
N GLN A 19 4.56 7.73 3.09
CA GLN A 19 3.36 7.13 3.69
C GLN A 19 2.35 6.69 2.62
N ASN A 20 2.10 7.53 1.61
CA ASN A 20 1.22 7.19 0.49
C ASN A 20 1.72 5.98 -0.31
N GLN A 21 3.04 5.85 -0.51
CA GLN A 21 3.64 4.72 -1.22
C GLN A 21 3.52 3.41 -0.43
N ASP A 22 3.78 3.43 0.89
CA ASP A 22 3.67 2.24 1.74
C ASP A 22 2.22 1.75 1.86
N GLU A 23 1.25 2.66 1.94
CA GLU A 23 -0.18 2.32 1.89
C GLU A 23 -0.57 1.66 0.57
N GLN A 24 -0.12 2.20 -0.57
CA GLN A 24 -0.34 1.58 -1.88
C GLN A 24 0.32 0.19 -1.97
N ASN A 25 1.51 0.01 -1.42
CA ASN A 25 2.20 -1.29 -1.40
C ASN A 25 1.43 -2.32 -0.55
N LEU A 26 0.89 -1.91 0.61
CA LEU A 26 0.03 -2.78 1.41
C LEU A 26 -1.27 -3.16 0.68
N GLU A 27 -1.88 -2.20 -0.04
CA GLU A 27 -3.05 -2.44 -0.89
C GLU A 27 -2.76 -3.45 -2.02
N ARG A 28 -1.57 -3.39 -2.64
CA ARG A 28 -1.12 -4.37 -3.66
C ARG A 28 -1.08 -5.80 -3.11
N HIS A 29 -0.84 -5.97 -1.81
CA HIS A 29 -0.85 -7.28 -1.16
C HIS A 29 -2.25 -7.73 -0.69
N GLY A 30 -3.25 -6.84 -0.79
CA GLY A 30 -4.65 -7.12 -0.49
C GLY A 30 -5.12 -6.64 0.88
N TYR A 31 -4.36 -5.79 1.56
CA TYR A 31 -4.71 -5.25 2.87
C TYR A 31 -4.86 -3.73 2.83
N VAL A 32 -5.74 -3.20 3.68
CA VAL A 32 -5.90 -1.75 3.89
C VAL A 32 -5.11 -1.36 5.14
N GLN A 33 -4.54 -0.16 5.16
CA GLN A 33 -3.87 0.37 6.34
C GLN A 33 -4.87 0.50 7.50
N GLN A 34 -4.69 -0.28 8.57
CA GLN A 34 -5.55 -0.29 9.76
C GLN A 34 -4.85 0.19 11.03
N THR A 35 -3.51 0.21 11.04
CA THR A 35 -2.69 0.66 12.17
C THR A 35 -1.94 1.94 11.81
N LYS A 36 -1.54 2.72 12.81
CA LYS A 36 -0.78 3.95 12.57
C LYS A 36 0.71 3.62 12.36
N ARG A 37 1.33 4.18 11.31
CA ARG A 37 2.78 4.09 11.10
C ARG A 37 3.52 4.94 12.13
N ASN A 38 4.20 4.28 13.06
CA ASN A 38 4.92 4.92 14.17
C ASN A 38 6.39 4.47 14.28
N PHE A 39 6.81 3.41 13.57
CA PHE A 39 8.17 2.87 13.68
C PHE A 39 9.11 3.35 12.57
N SER A 40 10.22 3.97 12.98
CA SER A 40 11.40 4.16 12.14
C SER A 40 12.27 2.89 12.11
N LEU A 41 13.23 2.81 11.18
CA LEU A 41 14.20 1.71 11.15
C LEU A 41 14.97 1.56 12.46
N THR A 42 15.43 2.67 13.05
CA THR A 42 16.17 2.65 14.32
C THR A 42 15.32 2.15 15.49
N ALA A 43 14.07 2.60 15.56
CA ALA A 43 13.13 2.12 16.56
C ALA A 43 12.83 0.62 16.36
N MET A 44 12.69 0.16 15.11
CA MET A 44 12.44 -1.25 14.80
C MET A 44 13.63 -2.14 15.15
N VAL A 45 14.85 -1.73 14.81
CA VAL A 45 16.08 -2.44 15.22
C VAL A 45 16.15 -2.51 16.75
N ALA A 46 15.92 -1.40 17.45
CA ALA A 46 15.90 -1.37 18.91
C ALA A 46 14.85 -2.33 19.49
N THR A 47 13.64 -2.31 18.93
CA THR A 47 12.54 -3.22 19.31
C THR A 47 12.97 -4.67 19.18
N CYS A 48 13.56 -5.07 18.04
CA CYS A 48 14.02 -6.44 17.83
C CYS A 48 15.22 -6.82 18.72
N VAL A 49 16.15 -5.90 18.98
CA VAL A 49 17.27 -6.14 19.90
C VAL A 49 16.74 -6.40 21.32
N ASN A 50 15.87 -5.52 21.82
CA ASN A 50 15.28 -5.63 23.15
C ASN A 50 14.37 -6.87 23.28
N LEU A 51 13.60 -7.19 22.24
CA LEU A 51 12.73 -8.36 22.20
C LEU A 51 13.50 -9.65 22.46
N MET A 52 14.71 -9.76 21.90
CA MET A 52 15.56 -10.93 22.08
C MET A 52 16.36 -10.88 23.38
N ALA A 53 16.79 -9.68 23.82
CA ALA A 53 17.58 -9.44 25.04
C ALA A 53 18.63 -10.53 25.28
N THR A 54 19.47 -10.76 24.28
CA THR A 54 20.15 -12.04 24.10
C THR A 54 21.07 -12.39 25.27
N TRP A 55 21.84 -11.44 25.80
CA TRP A 55 22.79 -11.74 26.88
C TRP A 55 22.06 -11.91 28.23
N GLU A 56 20.99 -11.15 28.48
CA GLU A 56 20.14 -11.30 29.66
C GLU A 56 19.39 -12.64 29.64
N ALA A 57 18.80 -12.97 28.49
CA ALA A 57 18.11 -14.23 28.27
C ALA A 57 19.08 -15.42 28.37
N LEU A 58 20.31 -15.28 27.87
CA LEU A 58 21.34 -16.31 27.99
C LEU A 58 21.67 -16.57 29.44
N SER A 59 21.91 -15.52 30.23
CA SER A 59 22.18 -15.63 31.67
C SER A 59 21.09 -16.41 32.41
N SER A 60 19.83 -16.22 32.00
CA SER A 60 18.66 -16.79 32.64
C SER A 60 18.39 -18.23 32.20
N THR A 61 19.02 -18.68 31.11
CA THR A 61 18.79 -20.01 30.50
C THR A 61 20.03 -20.92 30.54
N LEU A 62 21.14 -20.47 31.16
CA LEU A 62 22.42 -21.20 31.25
C LEU A 62 22.30 -22.66 31.72
N ALA A 63 21.34 -22.95 32.59
CA ALA A 63 21.19 -24.28 33.20
C ALA A 63 21.11 -25.41 32.16
N ALA A 64 20.36 -25.23 31.08
CA ALA A 64 20.17 -26.28 30.08
C ALA A 64 21.48 -26.62 29.35
N GLY A 65 22.27 -25.60 28.99
CA GLY A 65 23.58 -25.78 28.34
C GLY A 65 24.65 -26.33 29.29
N LEU A 66 24.68 -25.83 30.54
CA LEU A 66 25.61 -26.31 31.56
C LEU A 66 25.40 -27.79 31.90
N VAL A 67 24.13 -28.22 32.04
CA VAL A 67 23.79 -29.63 32.29
C VAL A 67 24.14 -30.51 31.09
N SER A 68 23.90 -30.01 29.88
CA SER A 68 23.91 -30.81 28.65
C SER A 68 25.06 -30.42 27.73
N GLY A 69 26.28 -30.66 28.20
CA GLY A 69 27.54 -30.50 27.48
C GLY A 69 28.47 -29.39 28.00
N GLY A 70 28.08 -28.66 29.05
CA GLY A 70 28.96 -27.73 29.77
C GLY A 70 29.43 -26.54 28.91
N PRO A 71 30.66 -26.03 29.15
CA PRO A 71 31.24 -24.90 28.40
C PRO A 71 31.25 -25.10 26.89
N VAL A 72 31.63 -26.29 26.41
CA VAL A 72 31.66 -26.65 24.98
C VAL A 72 30.27 -26.52 24.34
N SER A 73 29.22 -26.95 25.04
CA SER A 73 27.83 -26.81 24.57
C SER A 73 27.44 -25.35 24.37
N LEU A 74 27.76 -24.50 25.34
CA LEU A 74 27.41 -23.09 25.28
C LEU A 74 28.23 -22.33 24.21
N VAL A 75 29.55 -22.47 24.19
CA VAL A 75 30.43 -21.71 23.27
C VAL A 75 30.11 -22.04 21.81
N TYR A 76 30.19 -23.32 21.45
CA TYR A 76 29.95 -23.74 20.07
C TYR A 76 28.45 -23.71 19.72
N GLY A 77 27.58 -23.92 20.71
CA GLY A 77 26.15 -23.80 20.51
C GLY A 77 25.71 -22.38 20.14
N VAL A 78 26.26 -21.34 20.78
CA VAL A 78 25.98 -19.94 20.39
C VAL A 78 26.50 -19.64 18.99
N ILE A 79 27.69 -20.14 18.61
CA ILE A 79 28.23 -19.96 17.25
C ILE A 79 27.31 -20.60 16.21
N VAL A 80 26.93 -21.86 16.42
CA VAL A 80 26.02 -22.60 15.52
C VAL A 80 24.65 -21.92 15.44
N ALA A 81 24.09 -21.52 16.59
CA ALA A 81 22.81 -20.82 16.66
C ALA A 81 22.87 -19.46 15.97
N PHE A 82 23.97 -18.72 16.09
CA PHE A 82 24.14 -17.41 15.45
C PHE A 82 24.20 -17.52 13.93
N ILE A 83 25.03 -18.42 13.40
CA ILE A 83 25.14 -18.65 11.95
C ILE A 83 23.80 -19.15 11.40
N GLY A 84 23.19 -20.14 12.06
CA GLY A 84 21.91 -20.71 11.66
C GLY A 84 20.77 -19.68 11.68
N SER A 85 20.72 -18.84 12.71
CA SER A 85 19.72 -17.77 12.84
C SER A 85 19.96 -16.66 11.81
N LEU A 86 21.21 -16.29 11.52
CA LEU A 86 21.53 -15.29 10.50
C LEU A 86 21.14 -15.77 9.10
N CYS A 87 21.39 -17.04 8.78
CA CYS A 87 20.92 -17.63 7.53
C CYS A 87 19.39 -17.63 7.45
N SER A 88 18.71 -18.06 8.52
CA SER A 88 17.25 -18.13 8.58
C SER A 88 16.61 -16.73 8.49
N ALA A 89 17.14 -15.75 9.21
CA ALA A 89 16.71 -14.36 9.16
C ALA A 89 16.93 -13.76 7.78
N SER A 90 18.07 -14.03 7.13
CA SER A 90 18.34 -13.58 5.78
C SER A 90 17.35 -14.17 4.76
N SER A 91 17.04 -15.47 4.86
CA SER A 91 16.03 -16.11 4.00
C SER A 91 14.65 -15.50 4.19
N LEU A 92 14.23 -15.25 5.44
CA LEU A 92 12.94 -14.65 5.74
C LEU A 92 12.89 -13.16 5.38
N ALA A 93 14.00 -12.43 5.50
CA ALA A 93 14.12 -11.03 5.10
C ALA A 93 13.85 -10.83 3.61
N GLU A 94 14.22 -11.78 2.74
CA GLU A 94 13.90 -11.73 1.31
C GLU A 94 12.40 -11.85 1.06
N LEU A 95 11.74 -12.72 1.83
CA LEU A 95 10.29 -12.88 1.77
C LEU A 95 9.55 -11.69 2.37
N ALA A 96 10.04 -11.13 3.48
CA ALA A 96 9.50 -9.95 4.12
C ALA A 96 9.63 -8.70 3.23
N SER A 97 10.70 -8.61 2.43
CA SER A 97 10.86 -7.56 1.43
C SER A 97 9.84 -7.68 0.30
N SER A 98 9.58 -8.90 -0.17
CA SER A 98 8.57 -9.16 -1.21
C SER A 98 7.12 -9.03 -0.71
N TYR A 99 6.87 -9.26 0.58
CA TYR A 99 5.54 -9.32 1.17
C TYR A 99 5.51 -8.68 2.58
N PRO A 100 5.71 -7.36 2.72
CA PRO A 100 5.82 -6.66 4.00
C PRO A 100 4.46 -6.52 4.72
N THR A 101 3.97 -7.61 5.30
CA THR A 101 2.67 -7.65 5.99
C THR A 101 2.77 -8.24 7.38
N ALA A 102 1.88 -7.86 8.29
CA ALA A 102 1.91 -8.32 9.68
C ALA A 102 1.74 -9.85 9.82
N GLY A 103 1.18 -10.51 8.80
CA GLY A 103 0.98 -11.96 8.78
C GLY A 103 2.24 -12.80 8.57
N GLY A 104 3.35 -12.19 8.14
CA GLY A 104 4.66 -12.86 8.02
C GLY A 104 4.63 -14.26 7.40
N GLN A 105 5.09 -15.25 8.15
CA GLN A 105 5.32 -16.62 7.69
C GLN A 105 4.10 -17.26 7.05
N TYR A 106 2.91 -17.12 7.64
CA TYR A 106 1.72 -17.75 7.07
C TYR A 106 1.32 -17.10 5.75
N HIS A 107 1.55 -15.80 5.62
CA HIS A 107 1.31 -15.08 4.39
C HIS A 107 2.36 -15.42 3.32
N PHE A 108 3.63 -15.57 3.70
CA PHE A 108 4.69 -16.07 2.81
C PHE A 108 4.34 -17.46 2.27
N VAL A 109 3.94 -18.38 3.15
CA VAL A 109 3.49 -19.72 2.78
C VAL A 109 2.28 -19.63 1.85
N ALA A 110 1.34 -18.73 2.11
CA ALA A 110 0.17 -18.56 1.24
C ALA A 110 0.56 -18.13 -0.19
N LYS A 111 1.50 -17.20 -0.33
CA LYS A 111 1.97 -16.74 -1.66
C LYS A 111 2.82 -17.77 -2.37
N LEU A 112 3.65 -18.53 -1.63
CA LEU A 112 4.57 -19.51 -2.19
C LEU A 112 3.89 -20.86 -2.50
N SER A 113 2.86 -21.26 -1.75
CA SER A 113 2.23 -22.56 -1.91
C SER A 113 1.46 -22.72 -3.24
N PRO A 114 1.44 -23.94 -3.82
CA PRO A 114 0.52 -24.30 -4.91
C PRO A 114 -0.93 -23.99 -4.55
N LYS A 115 -1.76 -23.68 -5.56
CA LYS A 115 -3.16 -23.27 -5.33
C LYS A 115 -4.00 -24.33 -4.60
N THR A 116 -3.69 -25.60 -4.80
CA THR A 116 -4.42 -26.74 -4.20
C THR A 116 -4.13 -26.91 -2.72
N SER A 117 -2.87 -26.70 -2.30
CA SER A 117 -2.45 -26.89 -0.91
C SER A 117 -2.39 -25.59 -0.10
N ARG A 118 -2.40 -24.42 -0.75
CA ARG A 118 -2.26 -23.09 -0.12
C ARG A 118 -3.10 -22.90 1.15
N PRO A 119 -4.42 -23.17 1.16
CA PRO A 119 -5.23 -22.90 2.33
C PRO A 119 -4.76 -23.74 3.52
N LEU A 120 -4.50 -25.03 3.30
CA LEU A 120 -4.04 -25.93 4.35
C LEU A 120 -2.64 -25.56 4.87
N THR A 121 -1.69 -25.33 3.97
CA THR A 121 -0.29 -25.05 4.36
C THR A 121 -0.15 -23.72 5.08
N SER A 122 -0.83 -22.67 4.59
CA SER A 122 -0.82 -21.35 5.25
C SER A 122 -1.55 -21.37 6.58
N TRP A 123 -2.61 -22.16 6.72
CA TRP A 123 -3.30 -22.34 8.00
C TRP A 123 -2.40 -22.92 9.08
N PHE A 124 -1.72 -24.04 8.78
CA PHE A 124 -0.76 -24.63 9.72
C PHE A 124 0.39 -23.68 10.04
N ALA A 125 0.92 -22.97 9.04
CA ALA A 125 1.94 -21.95 9.25
C ALA A 125 1.44 -20.86 10.22
N GLY A 126 0.19 -20.41 10.07
CA GLY A 126 -0.44 -19.41 10.94
C GLY A 126 -0.61 -19.89 12.37
N TYR A 127 -1.09 -21.12 12.57
CA TYR A 127 -1.23 -21.71 13.91
C TYR A 127 0.12 -21.88 14.60
N ILE A 128 1.10 -22.46 13.91
CA ILE A 128 2.43 -22.70 14.47
C ILE A 128 3.13 -21.37 14.80
N SER A 129 3.06 -20.38 13.89
CA SER A 129 3.64 -19.06 14.12
C SER A 129 2.96 -18.34 15.29
N THR A 130 1.62 -18.31 15.32
CA THR A 130 0.87 -17.67 16.42
C THR A 130 1.16 -18.34 17.76
N LEU A 131 1.19 -19.68 17.82
CA LEU A 131 1.53 -20.43 19.03
C LEU A 131 2.96 -20.13 19.49
N GLY A 132 3.92 -20.12 18.56
CA GLY A 132 5.31 -19.82 18.86
C GLY A 132 5.48 -18.43 19.44
N TRP A 133 4.82 -17.43 18.86
CA TRP A 133 4.85 -16.07 19.37
C TRP A 133 4.15 -15.90 20.71
N ILE A 134 3.04 -16.59 20.97
CA ILE A 134 2.42 -16.62 22.30
C ILE A 134 3.40 -17.24 23.30
N ALA A 135 4.00 -18.39 23.01
CA ALA A 135 4.97 -19.04 23.91
C ALA A 135 6.18 -18.14 24.19
N SER A 136 6.74 -17.49 23.16
CA SER A 136 7.83 -16.52 23.29
C SER A 136 7.42 -15.29 24.12
N ALA A 137 6.19 -14.80 23.97
CA ALA A 137 5.72 -13.69 24.81
C ALA A 137 5.54 -14.04 26.28
N GLY A 138 5.40 -15.33 26.60
CA GLY A 138 5.36 -15.82 27.97
C GLY A 138 6.72 -16.00 28.61
N SER A 139 7.81 -16.14 27.84
CA SER A 139 9.10 -16.51 28.41
C SER A 139 9.75 -15.37 29.22
N ALA A 140 9.77 -14.14 28.69
CA ALA A 140 10.35 -12.99 29.38
C ALA A 140 9.66 -12.62 30.71
N PRO A 141 8.32 -12.50 30.79
CA PRO A 141 7.68 -12.24 32.09
C PRO A 141 7.86 -13.42 33.06
N PHE A 142 8.04 -14.65 32.55
CA PHE A 142 8.28 -15.83 33.40
C PHE A 142 9.65 -15.75 34.03
N LEU A 143 10.66 -15.42 33.22
CA LEU A 143 12.01 -15.14 33.69
C LEU A 143 12.00 -14.02 34.73
N ALA A 144 11.39 -12.88 34.43
CA ALA A 144 11.33 -11.77 35.36
C ALA A 144 10.67 -12.15 36.69
N GLY A 145 9.47 -12.75 36.65
CA GLY A 145 8.74 -13.11 37.87
C GLY A 145 9.45 -14.14 38.74
N THR A 146 10.05 -15.15 38.12
CA THR A 146 10.78 -16.21 38.85
C THR A 146 12.18 -15.79 39.28
N GLN A 147 12.83 -14.84 38.60
CA GLN A 147 14.06 -14.21 39.07
C GLN A 147 13.82 -13.30 40.28
N ILE A 148 12.72 -12.54 40.30
CA ILE A 148 12.31 -11.80 41.50
C ILE A 148 12.14 -12.77 42.68
N GLN A 149 11.51 -13.92 42.45
CA GLN A 149 11.41 -14.97 43.46
C GLN A 149 12.78 -15.53 43.88
N GLY A 150 13.71 -15.76 42.95
CA GLY A 150 15.08 -16.18 43.26
C GLY A 150 15.84 -15.15 44.11
N LEU A 151 15.62 -13.86 43.86
CA LEU A 151 16.17 -12.77 44.68
C LEU A 151 15.56 -12.73 46.09
N LEU A 152 14.28 -13.08 46.25
CA LEU A 152 13.69 -13.23 47.58
C LEU A 152 14.35 -14.37 48.36
N VAL A 153 14.64 -15.50 47.71
CA VAL A 153 15.38 -16.62 48.33
C VAL A 153 16.77 -16.17 48.77
N LEU A 154 17.48 -15.42 47.92
CA LEU A 154 18.83 -14.94 48.22
C LEU A 154 18.85 -13.93 49.39
N ASN A 155 17.92 -12.98 49.42
CA ASN A 155 17.93 -11.89 50.41
C ASN A 155 17.23 -12.25 51.73
N TYR A 156 16.34 -13.25 51.71
CA TYR A 156 15.54 -13.66 52.87
C TYR A 156 15.59 -15.17 53.12
N PRO A 157 16.79 -15.78 53.24
CA PRO A 157 16.95 -17.24 53.29
C PRO A 157 16.21 -17.90 54.45
N ASP A 158 16.08 -17.21 55.59
CA ASP A 158 15.46 -17.78 56.80
C ASP A 158 13.95 -17.53 56.91
N SER A 159 13.40 -16.58 56.15
CA SER A 159 12.00 -16.11 56.32
C SER A 159 11.12 -16.32 55.09
N TYR A 160 11.70 -16.42 53.89
CA TYR A 160 10.93 -16.62 52.67
C TYR A 160 10.80 -18.11 52.32
N VAL A 161 9.57 -18.63 52.34
CA VAL A 161 9.27 -20.01 51.92
C VAL A 161 8.96 -20.04 50.43
N PHE A 162 9.81 -20.69 49.65
CA PHE A 162 9.62 -20.83 48.21
C PHE A 162 8.35 -21.64 47.89
N GLN A 163 7.43 -21.04 47.13
CA GLN A 163 6.24 -21.71 46.58
C GLN A 163 6.07 -21.32 45.11
N ARG A 164 5.72 -22.28 44.25
CA ARG A 164 5.67 -22.04 42.78
C ARG A 164 4.62 -21.00 42.37
N TRP A 165 3.51 -20.92 43.11
CA TRP A 165 2.45 -19.95 42.84
C TRP A 165 2.89 -18.50 43.10
N HIS A 166 3.90 -18.25 43.96
CA HIS A 166 4.48 -16.91 44.13
C HIS A 166 5.05 -16.38 42.80
N GLY A 167 5.87 -17.20 42.12
CA GLY A 167 6.44 -16.88 40.82
C GLY A 167 5.37 -16.67 39.74
N THR A 168 4.29 -17.47 39.76
CA THR A 168 3.15 -17.30 38.85
C THR A 168 2.42 -15.95 39.05
N LEU A 169 2.26 -15.48 40.29
CA LEU A 169 1.65 -14.17 40.55
C LEU A 169 2.58 -13.01 40.15
N LEU A 170 3.88 -13.14 40.40
CA LEU A 170 4.87 -12.17 39.95
C LEU A 170 4.93 -12.09 38.42
N PHE A 171 4.84 -13.23 37.74
CA PHE A 171 4.66 -13.31 36.30
C PHE A 171 3.41 -12.54 35.83
N TRP A 172 2.25 -12.72 36.49
CA TRP A 172 1.04 -11.94 36.17
C TRP A 172 1.24 -10.45 36.38
N ALA A 173 1.92 -10.04 37.45
CA ALA A 173 2.21 -8.63 37.70
C ALA A 173 3.03 -8.00 36.56
N VAL A 174 4.11 -8.65 36.12
CA VAL A 174 4.96 -8.19 35.01
C VAL A 174 4.18 -8.14 33.70
N LEU A 175 3.40 -9.21 33.41
CA LEU A 175 2.60 -9.30 32.20
C LEU A 175 1.52 -8.22 32.13
N LEU A 176 0.78 -7.99 33.22
CA LEU A 176 -0.25 -6.95 33.29
C LEU A 176 0.35 -5.55 33.18
N GLY A 177 1.49 -5.30 33.82
CA GLY A 177 2.23 -4.04 33.66
C GLY A 177 2.63 -3.80 32.20
N SER A 178 3.15 -4.83 31.53
CA SER A 178 3.53 -4.75 30.11
C SER A 178 2.31 -4.55 29.21
N ALA A 179 1.20 -5.24 29.47
CA ALA A 179 -0.05 -5.07 28.73
C ALA A 179 -0.60 -3.64 28.88
N CYS A 180 -0.52 -3.05 30.08
CA CYS A 180 -0.86 -1.66 30.32
C CYS A 180 0.00 -0.72 29.49
N ILE A 181 1.32 -0.94 29.41
CA ILE A 181 2.22 -0.15 28.56
C ILE A 181 1.81 -0.28 27.09
N CYS A 182 1.58 -1.50 26.59
CA CYS A 182 1.17 -1.74 25.21
C CYS A 182 -0.16 -1.03 24.84
N ILE A 183 -1.11 -0.95 25.78
CA ILE A 183 -2.44 -0.37 25.53
C ILE A 183 -2.44 1.15 25.72
N PHE A 184 -1.87 1.65 26.82
CA PHE A 184 -1.98 3.06 27.20
C PHE A 184 -0.83 3.92 26.67
N CYS A 185 0.34 3.33 26.42
CA CYS A 185 1.54 4.02 25.93
C CYS A 185 1.86 3.70 24.46
N SER A 186 0.91 3.20 23.68
CA SER A 186 1.13 2.74 22.29
C SER A 186 1.82 3.76 21.38
N ASN A 187 1.43 5.04 21.48
CA ASN A 187 2.02 6.14 20.70
C ASN A 187 3.49 6.44 21.09
N LYS A 188 3.93 6.00 22.27
CA LYS A 188 5.29 6.22 22.79
C LYS A 188 6.17 4.97 22.71
N LEU A 189 5.64 3.84 22.24
CA LEU A 189 6.40 2.58 22.12
C LEU A 189 7.74 2.77 21.38
N PRO A 190 7.83 3.45 20.23
CA PRO A 190 9.11 3.65 19.54
C PRO A 190 10.16 4.39 20.38
N LEU A 191 9.73 5.30 21.27
CA LEU A 191 10.63 5.99 22.19
C LEU A 191 11.06 5.08 23.34
N ILE A 192 10.11 4.33 23.93
CA ILE A 192 10.39 3.36 25.00
C ILE A 192 11.44 2.36 24.52
N GLU A 193 11.29 1.79 23.33
CA GLU A 193 12.24 0.81 22.80
C GLU A 193 13.64 1.38 22.57
N LYS A 194 13.75 2.64 22.11
CA LYS A 194 15.06 3.31 21.99
C LYS A 194 15.73 3.53 23.35
N LEU A 195 14.97 3.88 24.39
CA LEU A 195 15.51 4.06 25.74
C LEU A 195 15.90 2.71 26.36
N THR A 196 15.09 1.68 26.17
CA THR A 196 15.40 0.30 26.61
C THR A 196 16.68 -0.21 25.94
N LEU A 197 16.95 0.14 24.67
CA LEU A 197 18.21 -0.23 24.00
C LEU A 197 19.43 0.43 24.66
N VAL A 198 19.30 1.67 25.15
CA VAL A 198 20.39 2.32 25.91
C VAL A 198 20.64 1.59 27.22
N LEU A 199 19.58 1.18 27.92
CA LEU A 199 19.70 0.38 29.14
C LEU A 199 20.34 -0.99 28.87
N HIS A 200 19.93 -1.68 27.81
CA HIS A 200 20.48 -2.97 27.38
C HIS A 200 22.01 -2.92 27.26
N VAL A 201 22.53 -1.91 26.54
CA VAL A 201 23.99 -1.74 26.35
C VAL A 201 24.68 -1.26 27.63
N THR A 202 24.04 -0.38 28.40
CA THR A 202 24.63 0.15 29.64
C THR A 202 24.77 -0.95 30.70
N PHE A 203 23.74 -1.76 30.89
CA PHE A 203 23.76 -2.88 31.83
C PHE A 203 24.72 -3.98 31.40
N PHE A 204 24.85 -4.24 30.10
CA PHE A 204 25.85 -5.15 29.55
C PHE A 204 27.27 -4.74 29.98
N ILE A 205 27.63 -3.47 29.76
CA ILE A 205 28.95 -2.95 30.13
C ILE A 205 29.13 -3.01 31.65
N ALA A 206 28.14 -2.58 32.43
CA ALA A 206 28.21 -2.57 33.88
C ALA A 206 28.45 -3.97 34.47
N ILE A 207 27.71 -4.99 33.98
CA ILE A 207 27.84 -6.36 34.45
C ILE A 207 29.19 -6.96 34.02
N ILE A 208 29.60 -6.81 32.77
CA ILE A 208 30.89 -7.32 32.30
C ILE A 208 32.07 -6.74 33.07
N VAL A 209 32.08 -5.42 33.27
CA VAL A 209 33.15 -4.76 34.01
C VAL A 209 33.17 -5.23 35.46
N THR A 210 32.00 -5.36 36.09
CA THR A 210 31.90 -5.86 37.47
C THR A 210 32.47 -7.26 37.58
N MET A 211 32.03 -8.18 36.72
CA MET A 211 32.51 -9.57 36.71
C MET A 211 34.02 -9.66 36.47
N ALA A 212 34.54 -8.89 35.51
CA ALA A 212 35.96 -8.90 35.17
C ALA A 212 36.86 -8.35 36.29
N VAL A 213 36.34 -7.43 37.11
CA VAL A 213 37.10 -6.77 38.19
C VAL A 213 36.98 -7.52 39.52
N THR A 214 35.83 -8.11 39.84
CA THR A 214 35.59 -8.70 41.17
C THR A 214 35.84 -10.20 41.23
N SER A 215 35.81 -10.92 40.11
CA SER A 215 35.84 -12.39 40.14
C SER A 215 37.11 -12.95 40.80
N PRO A 216 36.98 -13.81 41.82
CA PRO A 216 38.12 -14.44 42.49
C PRO A 216 38.71 -15.60 41.69
N THR A 217 37.99 -16.11 40.69
CA THR A 217 38.33 -17.32 39.93
C THR A 217 38.43 -17.02 38.44
N LYS A 218 39.43 -17.60 37.77
CA LYS A 218 39.55 -17.55 36.31
C LYS A 218 39.87 -18.94 35.76
N HIS A 219 38.92 -19.54 35.04
CA HIS A 219 39.11 -20.81 34.36
C HIS A 219 40.14 -20.71 33.23
N SER A 220 40.80 -21.82 32.90
CA SER A 220 41.74 -21.87 31.79
C SER A 220 41.02 -21.84 30.44
N ALA A 221 41.70 -21.38 29.38
CA ALA A 221 41.13 -21.43 28.03
C ALA A 221 40.80 -22.86 27.60
N GLU A 222 41.61 -23.84 28.00
CA GLU A 222 41.33 -25.26 27.77
C GLU A 222 40.01 -25.68 28.39
N TRP A 223 39.72 -25.25 29.62
CA TRP A 223 38.45 -25.55 30.27
C TRP A 223 37.28 -24.92 29.49
N VAL A 224 37.37 -23.64 29.14
CA VAL A 224 36.30 -22.93 28.43
C VAL A 224 36.01 -23.51 27.05
N PHE A 225 37.04 -23.88 26.28
CA PHE A 225 36.90 -24.29 24.88
C PHE A 225 36.88 -25.80 24.66
N SER A 226 37.25 -26.63 25.64
CA SER A 226 37.39 -28.07 25.42
C SER A 226 36.77 -28.94 26.52
N HIS A 227 36.36 -28.36 27.66
CA HIS A 227 35.71 -29.15 28.71
C HIS A 227 34.26 -29.48 28.36
N PHE A 228 33.99 -30.77 28.20
CA PHE A 228 32.65 -31.29 27.96
C PHE A 228 32.13 -32.00 29.23
N GLU A 229 30.98 -31.56 29.71
CA GLU A 229 30.36 -32.11 30.91
C GLU A 229 28.92 -32.55 30.62
N ASN A 230 28.59 -33.82 30.92
CA ASN A 230 27.27 -34.39 30.63
C ASN A 230 26.60 -34.84 31.92
N ASN A 231 25.76 -33.95 32.46
CA ASN A 231 24.95 -34.18 33.66
C ASN A 231 23.48 -34.50 33.29
N SER A 232 23.20 -34.77 32.01
CA SER A 232 21.84 -35.03 31.50
C SER A 232 21.41 -36.49 31.67
N GLY A 233 22.34 -37.43 31.90
CA GLY A 233 22.05 -38.87 31.95
C GLY A 233 21.87 -39.52 30.56
N TRP A 234 21.91 -38.75 29.47
CA TRP A 234 21.95 -39.32 28.11
C TRP A 234 23.29 -39.97 27.83
N GLY A 235 23.29 -41.26 27.48
CA GLY A 235 24.52 -42.03 27.25
C GLY A 235 25.35 -41.60 26.03
N ASN A 236 24.81 -40.76 25.14
CA ASN A 236 25.53 -40.23 23.98
C ASN A 236 25.75 -38.72 24.13
N ASN A 237 27.02 -38.31 24.19
CA ASN A 237 27.43 -36.92 24.34
C ASN A 237 26.94 -36.00 23.20
N ALA A 238 26.82 -36.50 21.97
CA ALA A 238 26.28 -35.70 20.87
C ALA A 238 24.79 -35.39 21.07
N VAL A 239 24.02 -36.33 21.65
CA VAL A 239 22.62 -36.10 22.00
C VAL A 239 22.51 -35.09 23.13
N ALA A 240 23.32 -35.24 24.18
CA ALA A 240 23.39 -34.26 25.27
C ALA A 240 23.72 -32.85 24.75
N TRP A 241 24.76 -32.71 23.92
CA TRP A 241 25.12 -31.45 23.29
C TRP A 241 23.96 -30.85 22.48
N SER A 242 23.28 -31.69 21.68
CA SER A 242 22.15 -31.26 20.85
C SER A 242 20.97 -30.73 21.68
N ILE A 243 20.73 -31.30 22.86
CA ILE A 243 19.70 -30.84 23.81
C ILE A 243 20.15 -29.52 24.48
N GLY A 244 21.43 -29.39 24.82
CA GLY A 244 22.01 -28.19 25.42
C GLY A 244 21.92 -26.94 24.54
N LEU A 245 21.81 -27.12 23.21
CA LEU A 245 21.57 -26.04 22.24
C LEU A 245 20.32 -25.21 22.52
N LEU A 246 19.39 -25.70 23.36
CA LEU A 246 18.18 -24.96 23.73
C LEU A 246 18.50 -23.54 24.22
N SER A 247 19.50 -23.40 25.10
CA SER A 247 19.90 -22.10 25.65
C SER A 247 20.34 -21.15 24.53
N SER A 248 21.20 -21.63 23.64
CA SER A 248 21.78 -20.85 22.54
C SER A 248 20.76 -20.51 21.45
N CYS A 249 19.85 -21.43 21.13
CA CYS A 249 18.82 -21.20 20.12
C CYS A 249 17.73 -20.25 20.63
N TYR A 250 17.37 -20.34 21.91
CA TYR A 250 16.37 -19.47 22.53
C TYR A 250 16.76 -18.00 22.46
N VAL A 251 18.01 -17.68 22.73
CA VAL A 251 18.46 -16.29 22.84
C VAL A 251 18.65 -15.60 21.48
N LEU A 252 18.60 -16.36 20.38
CA LEU A 252 18.82 -15.88 19.01
C LEU A 252 17.60 -16.02 18.10
N ILE A 253 16.42 -16.28 18.67
CA ILE A 253 15.14 -16.39 17.94
C ILE A 253 14.28 -15.12 18.09
N GLY A 254 13.25 -14.95 17.26
CA GLY A 254 12.32 -13.82 17.33
C GLY A 254 12.71 -12.60 16.49
N TYR A 255 13.76 -12.72 15.67
CA TYR A 255 14.19 -11.66 14.74
C TYR A 255 13.09 -11.27 13.72
N ASP A 256 12.16 -12.18 13.40
CA ASP A 256 11.00 -11.93 12.55
C ASP A 256 9.92 -11.05 13.21
N GLY A 257 10.09 -10.66 14.49
CA GLY A 257 9.19 -9.75 15.19
C GLY A 257 8.95 -8.44 14.43
N ALA A 258 9.95 -7.97 13.67
CA ALA A 258 9.83 -6.82 12.76
C ALA A 258 8.73 -7.02 11.70
N THR A 259 8.53 -8.26 11.24
CA THR A 259 7.51 -8.61 10.23
C THR A 259 6.11 -8.35 10.77
N HIS A 260 5.87 -8.68 12.04
CA HIS A 260 4.56 -8.48 12.68
C HIS A 260 4.24 -7.02 12.95
N LEU A 261 5.26 -6.15 12.91
CA LEU A 261 5.13 -4.69 13.01
C LEU A 261 5.33 -3.97 11.67
N SER A 262 5.41 -4.71 10.56
CA SER A 262 5.62 -4.14 9.22
C SER A 262 4.55 -3.13 8.82
N GLU A 263 3.28 -3.38 9.18
CA GLU A 263 2.16 -2.47 8.92
C GLU A 263 2.23 -1.18 9.76
N GLU A 264 3.05 -1.12 10.82
CA GLU A 264 3.30 0.07 11.65
C GLU A 264 4.65 0.76 11.32
N MET A 265 5.37 0.25 10.33
CA MET A 265 6.69 0.73 9.90
C MET A 265 6.61 1.54 8.61
N ASN A 266 7.47 2.56 8.47
CA ASN A 266 7.69 3.26 7.20
C ASN A 266 8.75 2.54 6.36
N ASN A 267 8.57 2.50 5.04
CA ASN A 267 9.41 1.81 4.07
C ASN A 267 9.66 0.34 4.47
N ALA A 268 8.59 -0.39 4.75
CA ALA A 268 8.66 -1.73 5.34
C ALA A 268 9.40 -2.75 4.44
N GLU A 269 9.32 -2.61 3.11
CA GLU A 269 10.00 -3.48 2.14
C GLU A 269 11.54 -3.50 2.28
N MET A 270 12.13 -2.43 2.78
CA MET A 270 13.57 -2.33 3.07
C MET A 270 13.87 -2.29 4.57
N GLY A 271 12.95 -1.72 5.35
CA GLY A 271 13.08 -1.53 6.77
C GLY A 271 13.06 -2.84 7.56
N VAL A 272 12.07 -3.71 7.28
CA VAL A 272 11.92 -5.00 7.97
C VAL A 272 13.14 -5.91 7.73
N PRO A 273 13.60 -6.14 6.49
CA PRO A 273 14.80 -6.93 6.22
C PRO A 273 16.04 -6.46 7.00
N ARG A 274 16.26 -5.13 7.03
CA ARG A 274 17.39 -4.52 7.74
C ARG A 274 17.27 -4.68 9.26
N ALA A 275 16.06 -4.59 9.81
CA ALA A 275 15.83 -4.82 11.23
C ALA A 275 16.11 -6.27 11.64
N MET A 276 15.62 -7.25 10.87
CA MET A 276 15.81 -8.68 11.14
C MET A 276 17.29 -9.09 11.17
N VAL A 277 18.06 -8.65 10.18
CA VAL A 277 19.50 -8.97 10.12
C VAL A 277 20.28 -8.11 11.12
N GLY A 278 19.95 -6.83 11.23
CA GLY A 278 20.62 -5.88 12.11
C GLY A 278 20.53 -6.26 13.59
N CYS A 279 19.38 -6.74 14.07
CA CYS A 279 19.25 -7.14 15.47
C CYS A 279 20.14 -8.34 15.81
N LEU A 280 20.28 -9.32 14.90
CA LEU A 280 21.20 -10.44 15.08
C LEU A 280 22.65 -9.99 15.09
N LEU A 281 23.04 -9.08 14.20
CA LEU A 281 24.41 -8.55 14.15
C LEU A 281 24.80 -7.78 15.43
N VAL A 282 23.83 -7.24 16.17
CA VAL A 282 24.05 -6.65 17.50
C VAL A 282 24.06 -7.73 18.59
N ASN A 283 23.02 -8.56 18.62
CA ASN A 283 22.81 -9.53 19.70
C ASN A 283 23.80 -10.70 19.72
N GLY A 284 24.22 -11.19 18.54
CA GLY A 284 25.16 -12.30 18.44
C GLY A 284 26.50 -12.00 19.14
N PRO A 285 27.20 -10.91 18.75
CA PRO A 285 28.44 -10.51 19.40
C PRO A 285 28.29 -10.22 20.90
N LEU A 286 27.22 -9.54 21.32
CA LEU A 286 26.97 -9.25 22.74
C LEU A 286 26.77 -10.54 23.54
N GLY A 287 25.89 -11.43 23.07
CA GLY A 287 25.64 -12.72 23.71
C GLY A 287 26.90 -13.58 23.81
N PHE A 288 27.70 -13.64 22.74
CA PHE A 288 28.95 -14.40 22.72
C PHE A 288 30.01 -13.82 23.68
N ALA A 289 30.19 -12.50 23.70
CA ALA A 289 31.13 -11.84 24.61
C ALA A 289 30.75 -12.06 26.08
N PHE A 290 29.46 -11.87 26.41
CA PHE A 290 28.95 -12.13 27.76
C PHE A 290 29.14 -13.58 28.18
N LEU A 291 28.84 -14.53 27.28
CA LEU A 291 29.02 -15.96 27.56
C LEU A 291 30.47 -16.29 27.92
N LEU A 292 31.44 -15.81 27.12
CA LEU A 292 32.85 -16.08 27.39
C LEU A 292 33.25 -15.57 28.78
N ILE A 293 32.83 -14.35 29.13
CA ILE A 293 33.14 -13.76 30.44
C ILE A 293 32.52 -14.60 31.55
N ILE A 294 31.26 -15.03 31.43
CA ILE A 294 30.66 -15.97 32.39
C ILE A 294 31.52 -17.23 32.50
N LEU A 295 31.82 -17.91 31.40
CA LEU A 295 32.53 -19.18 31.45
C LEU A 295 33.95 -19.03 32.03
N PHE A 296 34.62 -17.91 31.79
CA PHE A 296 35.92 -17.66 32.42
C PHE A 296 35.82 -17.42 33.92
N PHE A 297 34.73 -16.84 34.42
CA PHE A 297 34.66 -16.32 35.79
C PHE A 297 33.60 -17.00 36.68
N MET A 298 32.78 -17.94 36.17
CA MET A 298 31.59 -18.47 36.85
C MET A 298 31.82 -19.26 38.15
N GLY A 299 33.04 -19.74 38.40
CA GLY A 299 33.31 -20.64 39.52
C GLY A 299 32.85 -22.07 39.23
N ASP A 300 32.33 -22.76 40.25
CA ASP A 300 31.96 -24.18 40.19
C ASP A 300 30.58 -24.41 39.54
N ILE A 301 30.53 -25.30 38.54
CA ILE A 301 29.30 -25.62 37.80
C ILE A 301 28.27 -26.28 38.71
N SER A 302 28.69 -27.20 39.59
CA SER A 302 27.78 -27.98 40.43
C SER A 302 27.08 -27.10 41.46
N ALA A 303 27.81 -26.18 42.09
CA ALA A 303 27.26 -25.18 43.00
C ALA A 303 26.25 -24.27 42.29
N ALA A 304 26.59 -23.78 41.09
CA ALA A 304 25.70 -22.94 40.30
C ALA A 304 24.41 -23.67 39.89
N LEU A 305 24.47 -24.96 39.55
CA LEU A 305 23.29 -25.77 39.20
C LEU A 305 22.45 -26.19 40.41
N ALA A 306 23.06 -26.32 41.59
CA ALA A 306 22.39 -26.76 42.83
C ALA A 306 21.80 -25.59 43.65
N THR A 307 21.95 -24.35 43.20
CA THR A 307 21.52 -23.16 43.95
C THR A 307 20.02 -23.19 44.29
N PRO A 308 19.62 -22.86 45.54
CA PRO A 308 18.22 -22.80 45.93
C PRO A 308 17.46 -21.65 45.26
N THR A 309 18.18 -20.69 44.67
CA THR A 309 17.59 -19.56 43.92
C THR A 309 16.91 -20.01 42.62
N GLY A 310 17.25 -21.20 42.12
CA GLY A 310 16.73 -21.77 40.87
C GLY A 310 17.36 -21.21 39.59
N PHE A 311 18.25 -20.21 39.69
CA PHE A 311 18.93 -19.60 38.55
C PHE A 311 20.44 -19.59 38.76
N PRO A 312 21.23 -20.33 37.96
CA PRO A 312 22.68 -20.39 38.11
C PRO A 312 23.36 -19.03 38.11
N ILE A 313 22.85 -18.07 37.33
CA ILE A 313 23.43 -16.73 37.25
C ILE A 313 23.42 -15.98 38.60
N ILE A 314 22.41 -16.19 39.44
CA ILE A 314 22.31 -15.52 40.74
C ILE A 314 23.43 -16.00 41.66
N GLU A 315 23.66 -17.32 41.68
CA GLU A 315 24.76 -17.95 42.42
C GLU A 315 26.11 -17.50 41.88
N ILE A 316 26.27 -17.46 40.55
CA ILE A 316 27.48 -17.01 39.89
C ILE A 316 27.82 -15.57 40.29
N PHE A 317 26.84 -14.66 40.28
CA PHE A 317 27.07 -13.28 40.73
C PHE A 317 27.39 -13.17 42.21
N LEU A 318 26.75 -13.99 43.06
CA LEU A 318 27.09 -14.05 44.48
C LEU A 318 28.53 -14.52 44.68
N HIS A 319 28.94 -15.58 43.99
CA HIS A 319 30.30 -16.11 44.04
C HIS A 319 31.34 -15.09 43.55
N MET A 320 31.07 -14.42 42.43
CA MET A 320 31.98 -13.43 41.84
C MET A 320 32.15 -12.17 42.67
N THR A 321 31.11 -11.73 43.38
CA THR A 321 31.13 -10.45 44.11
C THR A 321 31.35 -10.63 45.61
N GLY A 322 31.08 -11.83 46.15
CA GLY A 322 31.07 -12.10 47.59
C GLY A 322 30.01 -11.31 48.35
N SER A 323 29.07 -10.64 47.67
CA SER A 323 28.11 -9.71 48.27
C SER A 323 26.70 -9.93 47.75
N VAL A 324 25.78 -10.22 48.68
CA VAL A 324 24.34 -10.38 48.38
C VAL A 324 23.77 -9.12 47.73
N ALA A 325 24.17 -7.93 48.19
CA ALA A 325 23.68 -6.67 47.64
C ALA A 325 24.16 -6.45 46.18
N ALA A 326 25.40 -6.79 45.88
CA ALA A 326 25.95 -6.69 44.52
C ALA A 326 25.28 -7.70 43.58
N ALA A 327 25.19 -8.97 43.99
CA ALA A 327 24.50 -10.02 43.24
C ALA A 327 23.02 -9.67 42.99
N THR A 328 22.34 -9.10 43.98
CA THR A 328 20.96 -8.61 43.86
C THR A 328 20.86 -7.49 42.85
N THR A 329 21.78 -6.52 42.88
CA THR A 329 21.79 -5.39 41.95
C THR A 329 22.01 -5.85 40.51
N MET A 330 22.98 -6.73 40.27
CA MET A 330 23.28 -7.27 38.94
C MET A 330 22.11 -8.11 38.39
N THR A 331 21.52 -8.96 39.23
CA THR A 331 20.33 -9.73 38.84
C THR A 331 19.13 -8.82 38.58
N ALA A 332 18.93 -7.78 39.38
CA ALA A 332 17.85 -6.82 39.18
C ALA A 332 17.96 -6.08 37.84
N MET A 333 19.18 -5.76 37.37
CA MET A 333 19.40 -5.21 36.03
C MET A 333 18.87 -6.15 34.93
N ILE A 334 19.17 -7.45 35.05
CA ILE A 334 18.69 -8.50 34.12
C ILE A 334 17.17 -8.63 34.19
N THR A 335 16.61 -8.65 35.40
CA THR A 335 15.17 -8.74 35.64
C THR A 335 14.42 -7.52 35.09
N VAL A 336 14.95 -6.31 35.25
CA VAL A 336 14.37 -5.10 34.66
C VAL A 336 14.36 -5.18 33.14
N MET A 337 15.42 -5.68 32.52
CA MET A 337 15.44 -5.93 31.07
C MET A 337 14.40 -6.97 30.67
N ALA A 338 14.26 -8.09 31.39
CA ALA A 338 13.22 -9.09 31.12
C ALA A 338 11.79 -8.49 31.22
N CYS A 339 11.54 -7.60 32.17
CA CYS A 339 10.29 -6.84 32.25
C CYS A 339 10.09 -5.95 31.01
N LEU A 340 11.10 -5.18 30.61
CA LEU A 340 11.01 -4.28 29.45
C LEU A 340 10.88 -5.05 28.13
N SER A 341 11.58 -6.17 27.95
CA SER A 341 11.48 -7.07 26.79
C SER A 341 10.12 -7.74 26.64
N THR A 342 9.35 -7.84 27.74
CA THR A 342 7.98 -8.35 27.68
C THR A 342 7.07 -7.45 26.82
N VAL A 343 7.33 -6.15 26.77
CA VAL A 343 6.55 -5.16 25.99
C VAL A 343 6.61 -5.45 24.48
N PRO A 344 7.79 -5.50 23.82
CA PRO A 344 7.86 -5.78 22.38
C PRO A 344 7.45 -7.22 22.05
N LEU A 345 7.71 -8.20 22.93
CA LEU A 345 7.25 -9.58 22.76
C LEU A 345 5.72 -9.69 22.74
N LEU A 346 5.04 -9.11 23.74
CA LEU A 346 3.58 -9.09 23.80
C LEU A 346 2.98 -8.33 22.62
N THR A 347 3.64 -7.25 22.21
CA THR A 347 3.25 -6.46 21.04
C THR A 347 3.28 -7.33 19.78
N ALA A 348 4.40 -7.99 19.47
CA ALA A 348 4.53 -8.85 18.30
C ALA A 348 3.53 -10.01 18.32
N ALA A 349 3.38 -10.70 19.46
CA ALA A 349 2.42 -11.79 19.62
C ALA A 349 0.97 -11.36 19.40
N ALA A 350 0.60 -10.18 19.89
CA ALA A 350 -0.73 -9.62 19.64
C ALA A 350 -0.96 -9.27 18.16
N ARG A 351 0.07 -8.78 17.44
CA ARG A 351 -0.06 -8.42 16.01
C ARG A 351 -0.19 -9.65 15.11
N ILE A 352 0.58 -10.71 15.36
CA ILE A 352 0.42 -11.94 14.57
C ILE A 352 -0.94 -12.61 14.85
N MET A 353 -1.39 -12.62 16.11
CA MET A 353 -2.74 -13.10 16.45
C MET A 353 -3.81 -12.27 15.75
N TRP A 354 -3.68 -10.95 15.78
CA TRP A 354 -4.57 -10.02 15.09
C TRP A 354 -4.62 -10.27 13.58
N ALA A 355 -3.46 -10.34 12.93
CA ALA A 355 -3.35 -10.56 11.48
C ALA A 355 -3.96 -11.91 11.09
N PHE A 356 -3.68 -12.96 11.86
CA PHE A 356 -4.23 -14.28 11.60
C PHE A 356 -5.75 -14.33 11.86
N ALA A 357 -6.25 -13.65 12.90
CA ALA A 357 -7.69 -13.49 13.14
C ALA A 357 -8.38 -12.69 12.02
N ARG A 358 -7.74 -11.63 11.51
CA ARG A 358 -8.23 -10.81 10.40
C ARG A 358 -8.54 -11.67 9.18
N ASP A 359 -7.68 -12.65 8.91
CA ASP A 359 -7.81 -13.59 7.79
C ASP A 359 -8.72 -14.80 8.09
N GLY A 360 -9.45 -14.80 9.20
CA GLY A 360 -10.36 -15.88 9.60
C GLY A 360 -9.65 -17.09 10.22
N GLY A 361 -8.39 -16.93 10.64
CA GLY A 361 -7.51 -17.95 11.21
C GLY A 361 -7.93 -18.52 12.56
N LEU A 362 -8.77 -17.83 13.32
CA LEU A 362 -9.05 -18.14 14.73
C LEU A 362 -10.56 -18.17 15.04
N PRO A 363 -10.98 -18.88 16.10
CA PRO A 363 -12.32 -18.73 16.64
C PRO A 363 -12.54 -17.29 17.12
N PHE A 364 -13.76 -16.78 16.98
CA PHE A 364 -14.11 -15.39 17.31
C PHE A 364 -13.27 -14.33 16.55
N ALA A 365 -12.81 -14.69 15.35
CA ALA A 365 -11.98 -13.86 14.46
C ALA A 365 -12.41 -12.39 14.40
N GLU A 366 -13.70 -12.09 14.20
CA GLU A 366 -14.20 -10.71 14.09
C GLU A 366 -13.88 -9.83 15.30
N ARG A 367 -13.95 -10.38 16.52
CA ARG A 367 -13.63 -9.64 17.74
C ARG A 367 -12.13 -9.50 17.91
N ILE A 368 -11.39 -10.60 17.71
CA ILE A 368 -9.92 -10.61 17.86
C ILE A 368 -9.26 -9.71 16.82
N ALA A 369 -9.80 -9.63 15.60
CA ALA A 369 -9.30 -8.78 14.52
C ALA A 369 -9.66 -7.30 14.66
N SER A 370 -10.48 -6.92 15.65
CA SER A 370 -10.92 -5.54 15.81
C SER A 370 -9.77 -4.62 16.25
N VAL A 371 -9.70 -3.45 15.62
CA VAL A 371 -8.72 -2.40 15.94
C VAL A 371 -9.43 -1.27 16.66
N ASP A 372 -8.85 -0.81 17.78
CA ASP A 372 -9.36 0.34 18.52
C ASP A 372 -9.19 1.61 17.68
N LYS A 373 -10.30 2.28 17.32
CA LYS A 373 -10.30 3.48 16.48
C LYS A 373 -9.54 4.66 17.10
N ARG A 374 -9.52 4.78 18.44
CA ARG A 374 -8.85 5.89 19.13
C ARG A 374 -7.35 5.66 19.22
N ARG A 375 -6.94 4.42 19.49
CA ARG A 375 -5.53 4.05 19.74
C ARG A 375 -4.81 3.50 18.51
N GLN A 376 -5.56 3.09 17.48
CA GLN A 376 -5.07 2.49 16.23
C GLN A 376 -4.21 1.22 16.46
N ILE A 377 -4.60 0.41 17.45
CA ILE A 377 -3.95 -0.86 17.82
C ILE A 377 -5.00 -1.96 18.07
N PRO A 378 -4.63 -3.25 17.94
CA PRO A 378 -5.54 -4.36 18.19
C PRO A 378 -5.64 -4.69 19.70
N THR A 379 -6.34 -3.84 20.46
CA THR A 379 -6.46 -3.98 21.94
C THR A 379 -7.06 -5.32 22.36
N VAL A 380 -8.05 -5.85 21.62
CA VAL A 380 -8.65 -7.16 21.94
C VAL A 380 -7.62 -8.27 21.82
N SER A 381 -6.77 -8.27 20.78
CA SER A 381 -5.72 -9.28 20.63
C SER A 381 -4.71 -9.21 21.76
N ILE A 382 -4.33 -8.01 22.22
CA ILE A 382 -3.42 -7.84 23.38
C ILE A 382 -4.01 -8.51 24.62
N VAL A 383 -5.28 -8.22 24.93
CA VAL A 383 -5.98 -8.79 26.10
C VAL A 383 -6.10 -10.31 26.00
N VAL A 384 -6.43 -10.84 24.81
CA VAL A 384 -6.54 -12.28 24.58
C VAL A 384 -5.19 -12.98 24.74
N VAL A 385 -4.11 -12.43 24.16
CA VAL A 385 -2.76 -12.99 24.33
C VAL A 385 -2.37 -12.97 25.81
N SER A 386 -2.56 -11.85 26.52
CA SER A 386 -2.26 -11.76 27.95
C SER A 386 -3.05 -12.79 28.76
N PHE A 387 -4.34 -12.99 28.48
CA PHE A 387 -5.16 -13.99 29.15
C PHE A 387 -4.66 -15.42 28.90
N LEU A 388 -4.33 -15.76 27.65
CA LEU A 388 -3.77 -17.08 27.32
C LEU A 388 -2.42 -17.33 28.01
N LEU A 389 -1.59 -16.29 28.13
CA LEU A 389 -0.33 -16.34 28.86
C LEU A 389 -0.53 -16.57 30.36
N MET A 390 -1.52 -15.90 30.97
CA MET A 390 -1.89 -16.15 32.36
C MET A 390 -2.31 -17.62 32.56
N LEU A 391 -3.11 -18.18 31.66
CA LEU A 391 -3.48 -19.60 31.71
C LEU A 391 -2.27 -20.53 31.53
N LEU A 392 -1.38 -20.23 30.58
CA LEU A 392 -0.18 -21.03 30.34
C LEU A 392 0.73 -21.06 31.57
N SER A 393 0.84 -19.95 32.29
CA SER A 393 1.66 -19.85 33.51
C SER A 393 1.14 -20.66 34.70
N LEU A 394 -0.12 -21.10 34.69
CA LEU A 394 -0.67 -21.99 35.74
C LEU A 394 0.02 -23.35 35.75
N ILE A 395 0.61 -23.78 34.63
CA ILE A 395 1.39 -25.02 34.54
C ILE A 395 2.56 -25.03 35.54
N ASN A 396 3.12 -23.86 35.85
CA ASN A 396 4.20 -23.71 36.81
C ASN A 396 3.83 -24.16 38.23
N ILE A 397 2.54 -24.12 38.60
CA ILE A 397 2.09 -24.58 39.92
C ILE A 397 2.28 -26.10 40.04
N GLY A 398 2.00 -26.84 38.96
CA GLY A 398 2.01 -28.30 38.95
C GLY A 398 3.32 -28.96 38.51
N SER A 399 4.24 -28.24 37.85
CA SER A 399 5.48 -28.82 37.30
C SER A 399 6.72 -27.96 37.58
N THR A 400 7.82 -28.61 37.96
CA THR A 400 9.15 -27.98 38.10
C THR A 400 9.84 -27.71 36.77
N THR A 401 9.40 -28.34 35.69
CA THR A 401 9.99 -28.20 34.34
C THR A 401 9.14 -27.38 33.38
N ALA A 402 8.09 -26.72 33.90
CA ALA A 402 7.22 -25.83 33.13
C ALA A 402 8.02 -24.79 32.33
N PHE A 403 9.10 -24.26 32.92
CA PHE A 403 10.00 -23.31 32.28
C PHE A 403 10.64 -23.88 31.00
N ASN A 404 11.32 -25.03 31.10
CA ASN A 404 11.97 -25.67 29.95
C ASN A 404 10.97 -26.04 28.86
N ALA A 405 9.76 -26.46 29.23
CA ALA A 405 8.70 -26.73 28.27
C ALA A 405 8.26 -25.46 27.53
N ILE A 406 8.12 -24.33 28.22
CA ILE A 406 7.78 -23.03 27.60
C ILE A 406 8.90 -22.59 26.64
N LEU A 407 10.16 -22.68 27.06
CA LEU A 407 11.31 -22.32 26.21
C LEU A 407 11.40 -23.20 24.96
N SER A 408 11.39 -24.53 25.13
CA SER A 408 11.41 -25.46 23.99
C SER A 408 10.23 -25.23 23.05
N LEU A 409 9.04 -24.98 23.59
CA LEU A 409 7.85 -24.69 22.78
C LEU A 409 8.01 -23.40 21.98
N ALA A 410 8.51 -22.32 22.60
CA ALA A 410 8.77 -21.04 21.95
C ALA A 410 9.76 -21.22 20.78
N VAL A 411 10.89 -21.88 21.03
CA VAL A 411 11.94 -22.10 20.03
C VAL A 411 11.46 -22.98 18.87
N VAL A 412 10.96 -24.17 19.19
CA VAL A 412 10.61 -25.16 18.16
C VAL A 412 9.42 -24.68 17.33
N SER A 413 8.41 -24.04 17.93
CA SER A 413 7.26 -23.54 17.18
C SER A 413 7.67 -22.43 16.21
N LEU A 414 8.48 -21.45 16.66
CA LEU A 414 8.97 -20.41 15.78
C LEU A 414 9.88 -20.97 14.67
N GLN A 415 10.84 -21.84 15.00
CA GLN A 415 11.71 -22.47 14.00
C GLN A 415 10.94 -23.31 12.98
N ALA A 416 9.94 -24.09 13.43
CA ALA A 416 9.05 -24.83 12.54
C ALA A 416 8.25 -23.87 11.63
N SER A 417 7.83 -22.71 12.15
CA SER A 417 7.17 -21.68 11.34
C SER A 417 8.06 -21.07 10.26
N TYR A 418 9.38 -20.99 10.50
CA TYR A 418 10.36 -20.48 9.54
C TYR A 418 10.74 -21.53 8.49
N LEU A 419 10.76 -22.80 8.88
CA LEU A 419 11.17 -23.91 8.01
C LEU A 419 10.29 -24.02 6.77
N LEU A 420 8.96 -23.96 6.93
CA LEU A 420 8.01 -24.13 5.84
C LEU A 420 8.13 -23.07 4.71
N PRO A 421 8.14 -21.76 4.97
CA PRO A 421 8.32 -20.76 3.92
C PRO A 421 9.70 -20.85 3.26
N ILE A 422 10.77 -21.18 3.98
CA ILE A 422 12.12 -21.33 3.38
C ILE A 422 12.17 -22.56 2.47
N LEU A 423 11.58 -23.69 2.86
CA LEU A 423 11.45 -24.87 1.99
C LEU A 423 10.68 -24.56 0.70
N LEU A 424 9.57 -23.83 0.81
CA LEU A 424 8.79 -23.41 -0.36
C LEU A 424 9.55 -22.40 -1.24
N LEU A 425 10.38 -21.53 -0.64
CA LEU A 425 11.24 -20.61 -1.37
C LEU A 425 12.32 -21.36 -2.16
N ILE A 426 12.98 -22.36 -1.55
CA ILE A 426 13.93 -23.25 -2.25
C ILE A 426 13.23 -23.97 -3.41
N TRP A 427 12.07 -24.58 -3.14
CA TRP A 427 11.31 -25.29 -4.16
C TRP A 427 10.95 -24.37 -5.34
N ARG A 428 10.49 -23.14 -5.09
CA ARG A 428 10.24 -22.16 -6.16
C ARG A 428 11.50 -21.72 -6.88
N ARG A 429 12.60 -21.48 -6.18
CA ARG A 429 13.89 -21.12 -6.79
C ARG A 429 14.39 -22.18 -7.76
N LEU A 430 14.23 -23.46 -7.42
CA LEU A 430 14.72 -24.59 -8.22
C LEU A 430 13.78 -24.98 -9.37
N PHE A 431 12.46 -24.98 -9.12
CA PHE A 431 11.51 -25.56 -10.07
C PHE A 431 10.59 -24.55 -10.76
N ARG A 432 10.44 -23.33 -10.22
CA ARG A 432 9.50 -22.30 -10.71
C ARG A 432 10.03 -20.86 -10.49
N PRO A 433 11.26 -20.53 -10.93
CA PRO A 433 11.88 -19.23 -10.63
C PRO A 433 11.04 -18.05 -11.14
N ASP A 434 10.39 -18.19 -12.29
CA ASP A 434 9.56 -17.15 -12.92
C ASP A 434 8.32 -16.76 -12.10
N THR A 435 7.98 -17.53 -11.06
CA THR A 435 6.82 -17.27 -10.19
C THR A 435 7.16 -16.47 -8.93
N LEU A 436 8.43 -16.12 -8.73
CA LEU A 436 8.89 -15.35 -7.58
C LEU A 436 8.88 -13.86 -7.92
N CYS A 437 8.12 -13.08 -7.15
CA CYS A 437 8.19 -11.62 -7.17
C CYS A 437 9.20 -11.19 -6.10
N TRP A 438 10.24 -10.49 -6.50
CA TRP A 438 11.30 -10.03 -5.61
C TRP A 438 11.01 -8.62 -5.11
N GLY A 439 11.16 -8.42 -3.80
CA GLY A 439 11.24 -7.10 -3.19
C GLY A 439 12.60 -6.44 -3.43
N PRO A 440 12.77 -5.18 -3.00
CA PRO A 440 14.01 -4.43 -3.17
C PRO A 440 15.21 -5.03 -2.42
N TRP A 441 15.00 -5.81 -1.36
CA TRP A 441 16.07 -6.54 -0.67
C TRP A 441 16.16 -7.98 -1.18
N ARG A 442 17.34 -8.36 -1.70
CA ARG A 442 17.58 -9.68 -2.32
C ARG A 442 18.96 -10.23 -1.99
N LEU A 443 19.05 -11.55 -1.83
CA LEU A 443 20.32 -12.27 -1.58
C LEU A 443 21.06 -12.63 -2.88
N GLY A 444 20.41 -12.46 -4.04
CA GLY A 444 20.99 -12.78 -5.34
C GLY A 444 21.43 -14.25 -5.43
N ARG A 445 22.69 -14.47 -5.85
CA ARG A 445 23.26 -15.81 -6.04
C ARG A 445 23.50 -16.54 -4.71
N ALA A 446 23.75 -15.82 -3.62
CA ALA A 446 23.95 -16.41 -2.30
C ALA A 446 22.64 -16.94 -1.68
N GLY A 447 21.47 -16.58 -2.23
CA GLY A 447 20.18 -16.96 -1.67
C GLY A 447 19.95 -18.46 -1.55
N LEU A 448 20.28 -19.26 -2.56
CA LEU A 448 20.08 -20.71 -2.49
C LEU A 448 20.96 -21.40 -1.44
N PRO A 449 22.30 -21.17 -1.40
CA PRO A 449 23.15 -21.70 -0.32
C PRO A 449 22.68 -21.31 1.08
N ILE A 450 22.33 -20.03 1.28
CA ILE A 450 21.84 -19.51 2.57
C ILE A 450 20.55 -20.23 2.99
N ASN A 451 19.60 -20.40 2.07
CA ASN A 451 18.35 -21.10 2.35
C ASN A 451 18.59 -22.58 2.73
N ILE A 452 19.53 -23.27 2.08
CA ILE A 452 19.86 -24.66 2.39
C ILE A 452 20.45 -24.79 3.79
N ILE A 453 21.40 -23.92 4.15
CA ILE A 453 22.00 -23.89 5.49
C ILE A 453 20.94 -23.61 6.55
N ALA A 454 20.05 -22.65 6.30
CA ALA A 454 18.93 -22.35 7.19
C ALA A 454 18.04 -23.58 7.41
N VAL A 455 17.66 -24.30 6.35
CA VAL A 455 16.82 -25.51 6.45
C VAL A 455 17.51 -26.60 7.27
N ILE A 456 18.81 -26.86 7.04
CA ILE A 456 19.57 -27.88 7.79
C ILE A 456 19.57 -27.55 9.29
N TYR A 457 19.88 -26.29 9.62
CA TYR A 457 19.88 -25.81 11.01
C TYR A 457 18.50 -25.93 11.67
N LEU A 458 17.45 -25.45 11.00
CA LEU A 458 16.08 -25.47 11.52
C LEU A 458 15.56 -26.90 11.70
N MET A 459 15.82 -27.81 10.75
CA MET A 459 15.45 -29.22 10.87
C MET A 459 16.17 -29.89 12.04
N TYR A 460 17.48 -29.68 12.16
CA TYR A 460 18.28 -30.26 13.22
C TYR A 460 17.79 -29.83 14.61
N THR A 461 17.59 -28.52 14.81
CA THR A 461 17.12 -27.96 16.09
C THR A 461 15.68 -28.35 16.42
N CYS A 462 14.76 -28.36 15.45
CA CYS A 462 13.38 -28.81 15.68
C CYS A 462 13.27 -30.26 16.17
N ILE A 463 14.23 -31.13 15.84
CA ILE A 463 14.23 -32.53 16.27
C ILE A 463 14.75 -32.65 17.71
N PHE A 464 15.94 -32.13 18.00
CA PHE A 464 16.60 -32.39 19.28
C PHE A 464 16.07 -31.54 20.44
N LEU A 465 15.56 -30.33 20.19
CA LEU A 465 15.07 -29.45 21.25
C LEU A 465 13.73 -29.89 21.86
N LEU A 466 13.09 -30.91 21.28
CA LEU A 466 11.90 -31.58 21.80
C LEU A 466 12.24 -32.71 22.79
N PHE A 467 13.51 -33.10 22.89
CA PHE A 467 13.92 -34.19 23.77
C PHE A 467 13.90 -33.72 25.23
N PRO A 468 13.67 -34.64 26.19
CA PRO A 468 13.72 -34.32 27.61
C PRO A 468 15.17 -34.01 28.07
N PRO A 469 15.34 -33.05 28.99
CA PRO A 469 16.66 -32.60 29.44
C PRO A 469 17.40 -33.64 30.30
N PHE A 470 16.68 -34.61 30.89
CA PHE A 470 17.26 -35.62 31.78
C PHE A 470 16.79 -37.04 31.46
N GLN A 471 17.64 -38.03 31.78
CA GLN A 471 17.32 -39.46 31.82
C GLN A 471 17.58 -40.02 33.23
N PRO A 472 16.71 -40.92 33.76
CA PRO A 472 15.48 -41.44 33.15
C PRO A 472 14.33 -40.41 33.11
N ILE A 473 13.43 -40.60 32.14
CA ILE A 473 12.26 -39.73 31.93
C ILE A 473 11.17 -40.09 32.96
N THR A 474 10.64 -39.07 33.63
CA THR A 474 9.54 -39.11 34.59
C THR A 474 8.48 -38.09 34.16
N PRO A 475 7.23 -38.19 34.66
CA PRO A 475 6.23 -37.15 34.40
C PRO A 475 6.67 -35.75 34.85
N VAL A 476 7.55 -35.65 35.85
CA VAL A 476 7.96 -34.35 36.40
C VAL A 476 9.08 -33.69 35.57
N ASN A 477 9.93 -34.48 34.89
CA ASN A 477 11.05 -33.96 34.09
C ASN A 477 10.87 -34.10 32.56
N MET A 478 9.73 -34.60 32.10
CA MET A 478 9.40 -34.69 30.67
C MET A 478 9.33 -33.30 30.03
N ASN A 479 9.86 -33.15 28.82
CA ASN A 479 9.62 -31.96 28.02
C ASN A 479 8.20 -32.02 27.45
N TYR A 480 7.32 -31.13 27.93
CA TYR A 480 5.92 -31.09 27.51
C TYR A 480 5.69 -30.30 26.20
N ALA A 481 6.72 -29.69 25.61
CA ALA A 481 6.60 -28.97 24.34
C ALA A 481 5.97 -29.78 23.19
N PRO A 482 6.33 -31.07 22.94
CA PRO A 482 5.70 -31.88 21.91
C PRO A 482 4.20 -32.09 22.15
N VAL A 483 3.78 -32.22 23.41
CA VAL A 483 2.37 -32.43 23.79
C VAL A 483 1.57 -31.17 23.52
N VAL A 484 2.10 -30.00 23.90
CA VAL A 484 1.43 -28.70 23.66
C VAL A 484 1.38 -28.38 22.17
N LEU A 485 2.48 -28.57 21.44
CA LEU A 485 2.55 -28.36 19.99
C LEU A 485 1.62 -29.32 19.25
N GLY A 486 1.67 -30.61 19.58
CA GLY A 486 0.80 -31.63 18.99
C GLY A 486 -0.67 -31.37 19.30
N GLY A 487 -1.01 -31.01 20.55
CA GLY A 487 -2.37 -30.64 20.94
C GLY A 487 -2.90 -29.41 20.20
N ALA A 488 -2.07 -28.38 20.03
CA ALA A 488 -2.43 -27.19 19.27
C ALA A 488 -2.63 -27.49 17.78
N LEU A 489 -1.79 -28.33 17.18
CA LEU A 489 -1.94 -28.80 15.81
C LEU A 489 -3.21 -29.63 15.63
N VAL A 490 -3.50 -30.54 16.56
CA VAL A 490 -4.71 -31.36 16.58
C VAL A 490 -5.96 -30.48 16.71
N PHE A 491 -5.94 -29.48 17.59
CA PHE A 491 -7.02 -28.49 17.69
C PHE A 491 -7.21 -27.71 16.38
N GLY A 492 -6.11 -27.28 15.76
CA GLY A 492 -6.11 -26.67 14.43
C GLY A 492 -6.70 -27.59 13.35
N CYS A 493 -6.35 -28.89 13.38
CA CYS A 493 -6.88 -29.92 12.48
C CYS A 493 -8.38 -30.19 12.69
N PHE A 494 -8.89 -30.13 13.92
CA PHE A 494 -10.31 -30.31 14.22
C PHE A 494 -11.14 -29.06 13.88
N TYR A 495 -10.60 -27.87 14.13
CA TYR A 495 -11.25 -26.62 13.76
C TYR A 495 -11.33 -26.42 12.24
N TRP A 496 -10.31 -26.91 11.52
CA TRP A 496 -10.20 -26.81 10.05
C TRP A 496 -11.46 -27.30 9.32
N PRO A 497 -11.95 -28.55 9.43
CA PRO A 497 -13.14 -29.00 8.71
C PRO A 497 -14.47 -28.42 9.25
N LEU A 498 -14.55 -28.07 10.54
CA LEU A 498 -15.80 -27.65 11.17
C LEU A 498 -16.20 -26.20 10.86
N ARG A 499 -15.23 -25.28 10.79
CA ARG A 499 -15.49 -23.84 10.62
C ARG A 499 -14.35 -23.09 9.93
N GLY A 500 -13.10 -23.52 10.14
CA GLY A 500 -11.91 -22.92 9.55
C GLY A 500 -11.90 -22.99 8.03
N TRP A 501 -12.31 -24.11 7.43
CA TRP A 501 -12.28 -24.30 5.98
C TRP A 501 -13.25 -23.36 5.26
N GLN A 502 -14.45 -23.12 5.80
CA GLN A 502 -15.40 -22.20 5.18
C GLN A 502 -14.95 -20.74 5.31
N LEU A 503 -14.58 -20.30 6.52
CA LEU A 503 -14.15 -18.91 6.77
C LEU A 503 -12.80 -18.59 6.12
N TYR A 504 -11.82 -19.49 6.24
CA TYR A 504 -10.49 -19.33 5.69
C TYR A 504 -10.44 -19.65 4.20
N MET A 505 -11.30 -20.50 3.62
CA MET A 505 -11.45 -20.53 2.16
C MET A 505 -12.19 -19.31 1.67
N ASP A 506 -13.25 -18.81 2.31
CA ASP A 506 -13.92 -17.59 1.84
C ASP A 506 -12.99 -16.37 1.91
N GLN A 507 -12.11 -16.30 2.93
CA GLN A 507 -11.10 -15.25 3.07
C GLN A 507 -9.80 -15.50 2.29
N SER A 508 -9.27 -16.72 2.21
CA SER A 508 -8.11 -17.05 1.35
C SER A 508 -8.50 -17.14 -0.12
N THR A 509 -9.77 -17.39 -0.45
CA THR A 509 -10.34 -17.10 -1.76
C THR A 509 -10.72 -15.64 -1.89
N ALA A 510 -10.90 -14.84 -0.84
CA ALA A 510 -10.98 -13.37 -0.95
C ALA A 510 -9.61 -12.69 -1.08
N SER A 511 -8.52 -13.29 -0.57
CA SER A 511 -7.12 -12.83 -0.71
C SER A 511 -6.42 -13.46 -1.92
N SER A 512 -6.75 -14.70 -2.25
CA SER A 512 -6.50 -15.28 -3.59
C SER A 512 -7.46 -14.72 -4.62
N ALA A 513 -8.61 -14.14 -4.23
CA ALA A 513 -9.43 -13.26 -5.05
C ALA A 513 -9.24 -11.77 -4.74
N SER A 514 -8.16 -11.38 -4.07
CA SER A 514 -7.61 -10.03 -4.21
C SER A 514 -6.46 -10.08 -5.21
N ILE A 515 -5.77 -11.23 -5.33
CA ILE A 515 -4.86 -11.54 -6.47
C ILE A 515 -5.58 -12.19 -7.68
N ARG A 516 -6.82 -12.65 -7.50
CA ARG A 516 -7.79 -12.98 -8.56
C ARG A 516 -9.18 -12.50 -8.20
N ARG A 517 -9.31 -11.23 -7.83
CA ARG A 517 -10.41 -10.46 -8.39
C ARG A 517 -9.89 -10.05 -9.79
N ARG A 518 -9.55 -10.98 -10.69
CA ARG A 518 -10.59 -11.47 -11.59
C ARG A 518 -11.92 -11.39 -10.87
N GLN A 519 -12.52 -10.20 -10.94
CA GLN A 519 -13.94 -9.98 -10.76
C GLN A 519 -14.61 -11.34 -11.01
N LYS A 520 -15.50 -11.83 -10.13
CA LYS A 520 -16.62 -12.64 -10.66
C LYS A 520 -16.99 -11.89 -11.91
N LEU A 521 -16.65 -12.44 -13.08
CA LEU A 521 -16.81 -11.73 -14.33
C LEU A 521 -18.32 -11.54 -14.31
N ARG A 522 -18.72 -10.32 -13.91
CA ARG A 522 -20.11 -9.96 -13.73
C ARG A 522 -20.79 -10.07 -15.12
N SER A 523 -20.00 -10.30 -16.16
CA SER A 523 -20.27 -10.61 -17.55
C SER A 523 -20.75 -12.03 -17.86
N GLY A 524 -20.93 -13.00 -16.95
CA GLY A 524 -21.59 -14.26 -17.39
C GLY A 524 -23.05 -14.02 -17.85
N CYS A 525 -23.53 -14.64 -18.94
CA CYS A 525 -24.91 -14.40 -19.39
C CYS A 525 -25.95 -14.87 -18.37
N ILE A 526 -27.10 -14.20 -18.36
CA ILE A 526 -28.18 -14.46 -17.39
C ILE A 526 -28.68 -15.91 -17.50
N THR A 527 -28.70 -16.49 -18.70
CA THR A 527 -29.16 -17.87 -18.95
C THR A 527 -28.22 -18.90 -18.33
N CYS A 528 -26.91 -18.75 -18.48
CA CYS A 528 -25.92 -19.60 -17.80
C CYS A 528 -25.97 -19.40 -16.28
N LYS A 529 -26.12 -18.15 -15.82
CA LYS A 529 -26.25 -17.83 -14.38
C LYS A 529 -27.48 -18.47 -13.74
N LYS A 530 -28.67 -18.40 -14.38
CA LYS A 530 -29.90 -19.04 -13.89
C LYS A 530 -29.76 -20.57 -13.82
N ARG A 531 -29.05 -21.15 -14.78
CA ARG A 531 -28.74 -22.59 -14.80
C ARG A 531 -27.63 -22.99 -13.81
N LYS A 532 -27.05 -22.03 -13.07
CA LYS A 532 -25.87 -22.21 -12.20
C LYS A 532 -24.67 -22.84 -12.94
N LEU A 533 -24.60 -22.62 -14.26
CA LEU A 533 -23.52 -23.09 -15.12
C LEU A 533 -22.57 -21.92 -15.43
N LYS A 534 -21.27 -22.20 -15.45
CA LYS A 534 -20.25 -21.21 -15.87
C LYS A 534 -20.49 -20.80 -17.33
N CYS A 535 -20.63 -19.50 -17.59
CA CYS A 535 -20.71 -18.96 -18.94
C CYS A 535 -19.30 -18.89 -19.53
N ASP A 536 -19.17 -19.22 -20.80
CA ASP A 536 -17.93 -19.17 -21.56
C ASP A 536 -17.68 -17.82 -22.25
N GLU A 537 -18.63 -16.89 -22.15
CA GLU A 537 -18.50 -15.47 -22.55
C GLU A 537 -18.16 -15.23 -24.04
N ALA A 538 -18.39 -16.22 -24.92
CA ALA A 538 -18.22 -16.08 -26.37
C ALA A 538 -19.25 -15.11 -27.00
N GLU A 539 -18.79 -14.15 -27.81
CA GLU A 539 -19.66 -13.24 -28.55
C GLU A 539 -20.05 -13.82 -29.93
N PRO A 540 -21.26 -13.56 -30.44
CA PRO A 540 -22.35 -12.76 -29.86
C PRO A 540 -23.21 -13.52 -28.81
N ALA A 541 -23.02 -14.84 -28.66
CA ALA A 541 -23.76 -15.67 -27.72
C ALA A 541 -22.89 -16.81 -27.18
N CYS A 542 -23.02 -17.12 -25.88
CA CYS A 542 -22.15 -18.12 -25.28
C CYS A 542 -22.42 -19.52 -25.85
N THR A 543 -21.35 -20.26 -26.13
CA THR A 543 -21.40 -21.58 -26.78
C THR A 543 -22.21 -22.58 -25.97
N ARG A 544 -22.28 -22.44 -24.64
CA ARG A 544 -23.12 -23.30 -23.78
C ARG A 544 -24.62 -23.04 -23.92
N CYS A 545 -25.04 -21.80 -24.17
CA CYS A 545 -26.44 -21.49 -24.44
C CYS A 545 -26.82 -21.97 -25.84
N VAL A 546 -25.96 -21.74 -26.84
CA VAL A 546 -26.14 -22.22 -28.22
C VAL A 546 -26.25 -23.75 -28.26
N LYS A 547 -25.31 -24.48 -27.65
CA LYS A 547 -25.34 -25.96 -27.60
C LYS A 547 -26.54 -26.54 -26.85
N SER A 548 -27.15 -25.77 -25.96
CA SER A 548 -28.35 -26.20 -25.22
C SER A 548 -29.66 -25.74 -25.89
N ASN A 549 -29.60 -25.11 -27.08
CA ASN A 549 -30.74 -24.48 -27.76
C ASN A 549 -31.49 -23.45 -26.87
N LEU A 550 -30.74 -22.66 -26.09
CA LEU A 550 -31.30 -21.65 -25.18
C LEU A 550 -30.81 -20.24 -25.56
N LEU A 551 -31.70 -19.26 -25.44
CA LEU A 551 -31.43 -17.86 -25.76
C LEU A 551 -30.38 -17.26 -24.79
N CYS A 552 -29.33 -16.62 -25.32
CA CYS A 552 -28.27 -15.97 -24.54
C CYS A 552 -28.42 -14.44 -24.57
N PRO A 553 -28.77 -13.77 -23.46
CA PRO A 553 -29.06 -12.33 -23.45
C PRO A 553 -27.82 -11.41 -23.25
N GLY A 554 -26.59 -11.91 -23.41
CA GLY A 554 -25.37 -11.11 -23.24
C GLY A 554 -24.91 -10.87 -21.78
N TYR A 555 -24.00 -9.90 -21.58
CA TYR A 555 -23.04 -9.86 -20.46
C TYR A 555 -22.96 -8.50 -19.69
N LYS A 556 -24.00 -8.05 -18.96
CA LYS A 556 -23.97 -6.76 -18.21
C LYS A 556 -23.49 -6.88 -16.75
N ARG A 557 -22.65 -5.93 -16.28
CA ARG A 557 -22.15 -5.82 -14.88
C ARG A 557 -22.82 -4.66 -14.11
N PRO A 558 -23.18 -4.81 -12.81
CA PRO A 558 -23.57 -3.66 -11.99
C PRO A 558 -22.39 -2.74 -11.62
N VAL A 559 -22.65 -1.45 -11.38
CA VAL A 559 -21.66 -0.40 -11.01
C VAL A 559 -21.80 -0.04 -9.51
N LYS A 560 -20.71 0.32 -8.80
CA LYS A 560 -20.72 0.82 -7.40
C LYS A 560 -19.67 1.94 -7.23
N TRP A 561 -20.03 3.04 -6.56
CA TRP A 561 -19.17 4.21 -6.31
C TRP A 561 -18.10 3.96 -5.23
N SER A 562 -17.01 4.73 -5.25
CA SER A 562 -15.87 4.64 -4.32
C SER A 562 -15.92 5.78 -3.29
N THR A 563 -15.94 5.44 -2.00
CA THR A 563 -16.08 6.37 -0.86
C THR A 563 -14.73 6.72 -0.19
N LYS A 564 -13.59 6.40 -0.81
CA LYS A 564 -12.23 6.47 -0.23
C LYS A 564 -11.80 7.88 0.26
N TYR A 565 -12.49 8.95 -0.14
CA TYR A 565 -12.19 10.34 0.26
C TYR A 565 -13.31 10.99 1.09
N GLU A 566 -14.31 10.23 1.54
CA GLU A 566 -15.35 10.75 2.45
C GLU A 566 -14.75 10.95 3.85
N ILE A 567 -14.79 12.17 4.38
CA ILE A 567 -14.52 12.44 5.80
C ILE A 567 -15.81 12.14 6.58
N ASP A 568 -15.77 11.10 7.41
CA ASP A 568 -16.90 10.67 8.25
C ASP A 568 -17.09 11.67 9.41
N TYR A 569 -17.91 12.69 9.21
CA TYR A 569 -18.47 13.44 10.34
C TYR A 569 -19.60 12.61 10.92
N GLY A 570 -19.36 12.01 12.08
CA GLY A 570 -20.38 11.32 12.85
C GLY A 570 -21.59 12.24 13.05
N ILE A 571 -22.66 12.00 12.28
CA ILE A 571 -23.93 12.68 12.44
C ILE A 571 -24.53 12.17 13.75
N HIS A 572 -24.33 12.94 14.82
CA HIS A 572 -25.23 12.88 15.96
C HIS A 572 -26.64 13.17 15.45
N SER A 573 -27.52 12.21 15.65
CA SER A 573 -28.97 12.39 15.56
C SER A 573 -29.37 13.70 16.23
N TYR A 574 -29.84 14.67 15.46
CA TYR A 574 -30.66 15.75 16.01
C TYR A 574 -31.99 15.13 16.44
N ALA A 575 -32.02 14.70 17.71
CA ALA A 575 -33.26 14.43 18.41
C ALA A 575 -33.96 15.78 18.62
N GLY A 576 -35.11 15.96 17.98
CA GLY A 576 -35.99 17.10 18.23
C GLY A 576 -36.47 17.11 19.70
N PRO A 577 -36.69 18.30 20.28
CA PRO A 577 -37.04 18.42 21.70
C PRO A 577 -38.44 17.86 21.98
N SER A 578 -38.51 17.10 23.07
CA SER A 578 -39.72 16.59 23.69
C SER A 578 -40.65 17.73 24.13
N SER A 579 -41.87 17.74 23.62
CA SER A 579 -43.01 18.39 24.27
C SER A 579 -44.11 17.34 24.49
N GLY A 580 -44.43 17.11 25.75
CA GLY A 580 -45.52 16.22 26.15
C GLY A 580 -46.86 16.93 26.00
N HIS A 581 -47.85 16.20 25.48
CA HIS A 581 -49.19 16.09 26.05
C HIS A 581 -50.03 15.12 25.18
N SER A 582 -50.46 14.01 25.78
CA SER A 582 -51.71 13.30 25.44
C SER A 582 -52.87 13.99 26.21
N PRO A 583 -54.17 13.80 25.90
CA PRO A 583 -54.77 12.64 25.21
C PRO A 583 -55.91 12.96 24.21
N GLY A 584 -56.33 11.94 23.41
CA GLY A 584 -57.58 12.02 22.64
C GLY A 584 -57.77 10.87 21.66
N ILE A 585 -58.80 10.08 21.90
CA ILE A 585 -59.26 8.87 21.18
C ILE A 585 -60.03 9.28 19.91
N GLY A 586 -59.95 8.51 18.82
CA GLY A 586 -61.01 8.44 17.79
C GLY A 586 -60.55 8.28 16.34
N ASP A 587 -60.82 7.10 15.79
CA ASP A 587 -61.24 6.79 14.41
C ASP A 587 -60.29 6.98 13.20
N SER A 588 -60.12 5.88 12.47
CA SER A 588 -59.64 5.76 11.09
C SER A 588 -60.83 5.72 10.11
N PRO A 589 -60.62 5.70 8.78
CA PRO A 589 -59.73 6.52 7.94
C PRO A 589 -60.52 7.20 6.79
N SER A 590 -60.05 8.34 6.30
CA SER A 590 -60.45 8.85 4.98
C SER A 590 -59.26 9.53 4.30
N SER A 591 -58.83 8.98 3.17
CA SER A 591 -57.95 9.64 2.20
C SER A 591 -58.51 11.00 1.80
N PRO A 592 -57.67 12.02 1.57
CA PRO A 592 -57.43 12.37 0.17
C PRO A 592 -56.03 12.88 -0.17
N SER A 593 -55.77 12.84 -1.48
CA SER A 593 -54.94 13.74 -2.29
C SER A 593 -53.43 13.78 -2.05
N ASP A 594 -52.75 13.08 -2.95
CA ASP A 594 -51.54 13.56 -3.62
C ASP A 594 -51.66 15.05 -3.98
N THR A 595 -50.86 15.90 -3.34
CA THR A 595 -50.26 17.16 -3.80
C THR A 595 -49.92 18.01 -2.58
N ASP A 596 -48.72 17.84 -2.02
CA ASP A 596 -47.99 18.88 -1.25
C ASP A 596 -46.68 18.32 -0.66
N ASN A 597 -45.77 17.86 -1.54
CA ASN A 597 -44.36 17.65 -1.18
C ASN A 597 -43.48 18.65 -1.97
N ALA A 598 -43.86 19.92 -1.94
CA ALA A 598 -43.05 21.01 -2.46
C ALA A 598 -42.23 21.65 -1.32
N LEU A 599 -40.92 21.72 -1.56
CA LEU A 599 -39.98 22.72 -1.02
C LEU A 599 -39.60 22.60 0.46
N VAL A 600 -38.74 21.62 0.78
CA VAL A 600 -37.60 21.96 1.65
C VAL A 600 -36.57 22.63 0.75
N LEU A 601 -36.67 23.96 0.63
CA LEU A 601 -35.60 24.80 0.09
C LEU A 601 -34.32 24.47 0.86
N TYR A 602 -33.25 24.11 0.16
CA TYR A 602 -31.89 24.17 0.70
C TYR A 602 -31.65 25.63 1.12
N SER A 603 -31.85 25.96 2.40
CA SER A 603 -31.67 27.33 2.86
C SER A 603 -30.19 27.69 2.69
N PRO A 604 -29.83 28.73 1.93
CA PRO A 604 -28.45 29.18 1.86
C PRO A 604 -28.06 29.63 3.28
N GLN A 605 -27.12 28.91 3.90
CA GLN A 605 -26.28 29.53 4.91
C GLN A 605 -25.47 30.64 4.22
N GLU A 606 -25.02 31.65 4.96
CA GLU A 606 -24.29 32.81 4.42
C GLU A 606 -23.11 32.37 3.52
N GLU A 607 -22.42 31.29 3.90
CA GLU A 607 -21.33 30.70 3.13
C GLU A 607 -21.78 30.08 1.79
N SER A 608 -22.88 29.31 1.75
CA SER A 608 -23.38 28.71 0.50
C SER A 608 -23.80 29.78 -0.51
N PHE A 609 -24.35 30.90 -0.03
CA PHE A 609 -24.69 32.03 -0.90
C PHE A 609 -23.46 32.72 -1.48
N LYS A 610 -22.42 32.95 -0.65
CA LYS A 610 -21.12 33.49 -1.10
C LYS A 610 -20.51 32.60 -2.20
N LEU A 611 -20.48 31.30 -1.97
CA LEU A 611 -19.91 30.33 -2.90
C LEU A 611 -20.73 30.20 -4.20
N LEU A 612 -22.06 30.21 -4.16
CA LEU A 612 -22.90 30.23 -5.36
C LEU A 612 -22.73 31.53 -6.16
N THR A 613 -22.63 32.66 -5.47
CA THR A 613 -22.34 33.95 -6.11
C THR A 613 -21.00 33.87 -6.84
N HIS A 614 -19.97 33.32 -6.19
CA HIS A 614 -18.66 33.09 -6.80
C HIS A 614 -18.72 32.08 -7.96
N TYR A 615 -19.55 31.04 -7.88
CA TYR A 615 -19.73 30.06 -8.96
C TYR A 615 -20.09 30.75 -10.27
N PHE A 616 -21.17 31.52 -10.27
CA PHE A 616 -21.67 32.21 -11.47
C PHE A 616 -20.83 33.44 -11.84
N ALA A 617 -20.12 34.03 -10.89
CA ALA A 617 -19.22 35.15 -11.15
C ALA A 617 -17.91 34.69 -11.80
N SER A 618 -17.34 33.54 -11.40
CA SER A 618 -15.99 33.13 -11.80
C SER A 618 -15.83 31.65 -12.11
N ALA A 619 -16.28 30.73 -11.23
CA ALA A 619 -15.91 29.32 -11.37
C ALA A 619 -16.49 28.65 -12.63
N CYS A 620 -17.74 28.98 -13.02
CA CYS A 620 -18.37 28.43 -14.22
C CYS A 620 -17.68 28.85 -15.53
N GLN A 621 -16.93 29.96 -15.51
CA GLN A 621 -16.16 30.44 -16.66
C GLN A 621 -14.88 29.61 -16.87
N VAL A 622 -14.28 29.12 -15.78
CA VAL A 622 -13.09 28.26 -15.82
C VAL A 622 -13.42 26.88 -16.40
N LEU A 623 -14.67 26.45 -16.28
CA LEU A 623 -15.16 25.18 -16.80
C LEU A 623 -15.54 25.21 -18.30
N SER A 624 -15.37 26.35 -18.99
CA SER A 624 -15.89 26.53 -20.35
C SER A 624 -14.96 27.32 -21.26
N SER A 625 -14.92 26.94 -22.54
CA SER A 625 -14.20 27.66 -23.60
C SER A 625 -14.92 28.92 -24.12
N PHE A 626 -16.14 29.19 -23.68
CA PHE A 626 -16.93 30.38 -23.99
C PHE A 626 -17.87 30.73 -22.83
N ASP A 627 -18.15 32.02 -22.62
CA ASP A 627 -19.06 32.48 -21.57
C ASP A 627 -20.12 33.46 -22.10
N SER A 628 -21.31 32.93 -22.29
CA SER A 628 -22.51 33.65 -22.75
C SER A 628 -23.75 32.98 -22.14
N PRO A 629 -24.99 33.48 -22.37
CA PRO A 629 -26.20 32.73 -22.01
C PRO A 629 -26.27 31.32 -22.63
N SER A 630 -25.52 31.07 -23.71
CA SER A 630 -25.40 29.76 -24.35
C SER A 630 -24.44 28.81 -23.62
N ASN A 631 -23.68 29.26 -22.62
CA ASN A 631 -22.82 28.42 -21.78
C ASN A 631 -23.67 27.52 -20.86
N PRO A 632 -23.67 26.19 -21.05
CA PRO A 632 -24.51 25.28 -20.27
C PRO A 632 -24.17 25.23 -18.78
N TYR A 633 -22.92 25.51 -18.38
CA TYR A 633 -22.55 25.62 -16.97
C TYR A 633 -23.16 26.86 -16.30
N ARG A 634 -23.58 27.86 -17.08
CA ARG A 634 -24.21 29.09 -16.58
C ARG A 634 -25.73 29.02 -16.61
N SER A 635 -26.32 28.67 -17.76
CA SER A 635 -27.78 28.72 -17.95
C SER A 635 -28.47 27.43 -17.55
N ASP A 636 -28.06 26.29 -18.12
CA ASP A 636 -28.77 25.03 -17.93
C ASP A 636 -28.48 24.40 -16.55
N LEU A 637 -27.26 24.54 -16.03
CA LEU A 637 -26.89 23.95 -14.73
C LEU A 637 -27.60 24.59 -13.54
N LEU A 638 -28.12 25.81 -13.67
CA LEU A 638 -28.85 26.51 -12.60
C LEU A 638 -30.09 25.72 -12.15
N GLU A 639 -30.80 25.10 -13.10
CA GLU A 639 -31.97 24.27 -12.80
C GLU A 639 -31.56 23.01 -12.02
N PHE A 640 -30.44 22.40 -12.40
CA PHE A 640 -29.88 21.26 -11.68
C PHE A 640 -29.36 21.62 -10.29
N ILE A 641 -28.73 22.79 -10.12
CA ILE A 641 -28.29 23.30 -8.80
C ILE A 641 -29.49 23.48 -7.87
N ARG A 642 -30.64 23.93 -8.39
CA ARG A 642 -31.86 24.11 -7.60
C ARG A 642 -32.48 22.79 -7.15
N ASN A 643 -32.39 21.76 -8.00
CA ASN A 643 -33.19 20.54 -7.86
C ASN A 643 -32.38 19.28 -7.50
N SER A 644 -31.05 19.33 -7.56
CA SER A 644 -30.17 18.18 -7.32
C SER A 644 -29.10 18.49 -6.27
N PRO A 645 -29.10 17.80 -5.11
CA PRO A 645 -28.06 17.99 -4.10
C PRO A 645 -26.67 17.57 -4.61
N ILE A 646 -26.61 16.66 -5.59
CA ILE A 646 -25.35 16.23 -6.20
C ILE A 646 -24.72 17.41 -6.95
N VAL A 647 -25.49 18.06 -7.83
CA VAL A 647 -24.98 19.17 -8.65
C VAL A 647 -24.74 20.41 -7.81
N PHE A 648 -25.63 20.70 -6.84
CA PHE A 648 -25.47 21.78 -5.87
C PHE A 648 -24.13 21.69 -5.13
N ASN A 649 -23.86 20.56 -4.47
CA ASN A 649 -22.64 20.37 -3.70
C ASN A 649 -21.39 20.30 -4.61
N SER A 650 -21.52 19.78 -5.84
CA SER A 650 -20.43 19.78 -6.81
C SER A 650 -20.04 21.20 -7.26
N ALA A 651 -21.02 22.07 -7.50
CA ALA A 651 -20.79 23.47 -7.87
C ALA A 651 -20.18 24.29 -6.72
N LEU A 652 -20.65 24.05 -5.49
CA LEU A 652 -20.07 24.65 -4.28
C LEU A 652 -18.64 24.18 -4.04
N SER A 653 -18.37 22.89 -4.21
CA SER A 653 -17.03 22.32 -4.08
C SER A 653 -16.05 22.96 -5.05
N ALA A 654 -16.42 23.08 -6.33
CA ALA A 654 -15.60 23.75 -7.34
C ALA A 654 -15.34 25.23 -6.99
N SER A 655 -16.35 25.92 -6.49
CA SER A 655 -16.25 27.34 -6.11
C SER A 655 -15.36 27.56 -4.90
N ALA A 656 -15.50 26.72 -3.88
CA ALA A 656 -14.69 26.77 -2.68
C ALA A 656 -13.22 26.43 -2.98
N ALA A 657 -12.97 25.41 -3.81
CA ALA A 657 -11.63 25.06 -4.27
C ALA A 657 -10.96 26.23 -5.01
N HIS A 658 -11.68 26.80 -5.96
CA HIS A 658 -11.18 27.93 -6.74
C HIS A 658 -10.94 29.19 -5.90
N LEU A 659 -11.76 29.46 -4.87
CA LEU A 659 -11.52 30.58 -3.94
C LEU A 659 -10.32 30.33 -3.02
N SER A 660 -10.19 29.12 -2.47
CA SER A 660 -9.07 28.76 -1.59
C SER A 660 -7.72 28.95 -2.29
N GLN A 661 -7.61 28.60 -3.58
CA GLN A 661 -6.40 28.84 -4.36
C GLN A 661 -6.09 30.34 -4.59
N GLN A 662 -7.09 31.22 -4.53
CA GLN A 662 -6.91 32.68 -4.68
C GLN A 662 -6.55 33.38 -3.37
N GLU A 663 -7.19 32.97 -2.28
CA GLU A 663 -7.07 33.64 -0.97
C GLU A 663 -5.93 33.05 -0.11
N GLN A 664 -5.23 32.00 -0.59
CA GLN A 664 -4.28 31.19 0.19
C GLN A 664 -4.89 30.66 1.50
N ASP A 665 -6.22 30.50 1.52
CA ASP A 665 -6.95 30.05 2.69
C ASP A 665 -6.81 28.53 2.84
N THR A 666 -6.39 28.10 4.04
CA THR A 666 -6.14 26.70 4.41
C THR A 666 -7.36 26.04 5.06
N SER A 667 -8.52 26.70 5.01
CA SER A 667 -9.77 26.18 5.56
C SER A 667 -10.21 24.86 4.89
N LEU A 668 -10.75 23.93 5.68
CA LEU A 668 -11.30 22.63 5.22
C LEU A 668 -12.65 22.75 4.47
N ILE A 669 -13.13 23.97 4.26
CA ILE A 669 -14.44 24.26 3.64
C ILE A 669 -14.56 23.64 2.23
N PRO A 670 -13.55 23.69 1.34
CA PRO A 670 -13.63 23.08 0.01
C PRO A 670 -13.92 21.57 0.00
N LEU A 671 -13.33 20.85 0.96
CA LEU A 671 -13.45 19.40 1.08
C LEU A 671 -14.81 18.95 1.64
N THR A 672 -15.51 19.83 2.35
CA THR A 672 -16.83 19.53 2.96
C THR A 672 -17.89 19.32 1.87
N PHE A 673 -18.02 20.26 0.94
CA PHE A 673 -18.95 20.14 -0.18
C PHE A 673 -18.56 19.03 -1.15
N GLN A 674 -17.27 18.75 -1.30
CA GLN A 674 -16.79 17.61 -2.10
C GLN A 674 -17.26 16.28 -1.49
N THR A 675 -17.12 16.15 -0.17
CA THR A 675 -17.55 14.97 0.60
C THR A 675 -19.06 14.77 0.49
N GLU A 676 -19.85 15.83 0.64
CA GLU A 676 -21.31 15.76 0.55
C GLU A 676 -21.79 15.37 -0.86
N ALA A 677 -21.18 15.95 -1.92
CA ALA A 677 -21.46 15.56 -3.30
C ALA A 677 -21.17 14.08 -3.54
N ILE A 678 -20.02 13.59 -3.07
CA ILE A 678 -19.61 12.19 -3.18
C ILE A 678 -20.58 11.26 -2.43
N SER A 679 -21.01 11.63 -1.22
CA SER A 679 -22.01 10.89 -0.43
C SER A 679 -23.35 10.74 -1.17
N HIS A 680 -23.84 11.82 -1.78
CA HIS A 680 -25.07 11.77 -2.57
C HIS A 680 -24.92 10.91 -3.84
N ILE A 681 -23.79 11.01 -4.56
CA ILE A 681 -23.48 10.16 -5.71
C ILE A 681 -23.43 8.68 -5.28
N SER A 682 -22.79 8.37 -4.14
CA SER A 682 -22.73 7.03 -3.55
C SER A 682 -24.12 6.45 -3.30
N ARG A 683 -25.02 7.27 -2.73
CA ARG A 683 -26.40 6.87 -2.39
C ARG A 683 -27.24 6.57 -3.63
N GLU A 684 -27.25 7.47 -4.62
CA GLU A 684 -28.03 7.24 -5.85
C GLU A 684 -27.52 6.01 -6.63
N LEU A 685 -26.21 5.80 -6.70
CA LEU A 685 -25.64 4.60 -7.33
C LEU A 685 -25.99 3.31 -6.58
N ALA A 686 -26.15 3.37 -5.24
CA ALA A 686 -26.62 2.24 -4.45
C ALA A 686 -28.11 1.95 -4.69
N GLU A 687 -28.95 2.97 -4.86
CA GLU A 687 -30.38 2.83 -5.16
C GLU A 687 -30.60 2.18 -6.54
N ILE A 688 -29.88 2.64 -7.58
CA ILE A 688 -29.91 2.04 -8.93
C ILE A 688 -29.57 0.53 -8.87
N HIS A 689 -28.67 0.14 -7.97
CA HIS A 689 -28.29 -1.26 -7.77
C HIS A 689 -29.40 -2.11 -7.12
N VAL A 690 -30.21 -1.54 -6.24
CA VAL A 690 -31.31 -2.22 -5.52
C VAL A 690 -32.53 -2.44 -6.42
N THR A 691 -32.89 -1.45 -7.26
CA THR A 691 -34.06 -1.51 -8.14
C THR A 691 -33.91 -2.57 -9.24
N GLN A 692 -32.68 -2.74 -9.78
CA GLN A 692 -32.35 -3.80 -10.74
C GLN A 692 -32.54 -5.23 -10.17
N HIS A 693 -32.57 -5.39 -8.83
CA HIS A 693 -32.64 -6.68 -8.18
C HIS A 693 -34.07 -7.12 -7.81
N ARG A 694 -35.07 -6.23 -7.83
CA ARG A 694 -36.48 -6.51 -7.44
C ARG A 694 -37.42 -6.82 -8.61
N LEU A 695 -37.14 -6.37 -9.83
CA LEU A 695 -38.01 -6.56 -11.00
C LEU A 695 -37.46 -7.59 -12.00
N ALA A 696 -37.73 -8.87 -11.76
CA ALA A 696 -37.85 -9.89 -12.80
C ALA A 696 -38.64 -11.09 -12.21
N PRO A 697 -39.90 -11.36 -12.60
CA PRO A 697 -40.40 -11.32 -13.98
C PRO A 697 -41.83 -10.75 -14.11
N LEU A 698 -41.97 -9.45 -14.36
CA LEU A 698 -43.16 -8.91 -15.01
C LEU A 698 -42.67 -7.95 -16.09
N ARG A 699 -43.00 -8.26 -17.36
CA ARG A 699 -42.69 -7.43 -18.52
C ARG A 699 -43.58 -6.19 -18.50
N THR A 700 -43.19 -5.19 -17.71
CA THR A 700 -43.58 -3.79 -17.91
C THR A 700 -42.35 -2.93 -17.61
N SER A 701 -41.88 -2.26 -18.67
CA SER A 701 -40.69 -1.42 -18.71
C SER A 701 -40.70 -0.31 -17.67
N THR A 702 -39.87 -0.42 -16.64
CA THR A 702 -39.24 0.73 -15.98
C THR A 702 -37.78 0.38 -15.72
N ALA A 703 -36.94 0.53 -16.75
CA ALA A 703 -35.49 0.48 -16.56
C ALA A 703 -35.10 1.59 -15.58
N SER A 704 -34.26 1.31 -14.58
CA SER A 704 -33.66 2.34 -13.74
C SER A 704 -32.81 3.26 -14.62
N THR A 705 -33.35 4.41 -15.01
CA THR A 705 -32.68 5.43 -15.81
C THR A 705 -31.61 6.12 -14.97
N ILE A 706 -30.44 6.35 -15.56
CA ILE A 706 -29.38 7.14 -14.95
C ILE A 706 -29.76 8.57 -15.27
N LYS A 707 -29.97 9.37 -14.24
CA LYS A 707 -30.33 10.76 -14.41
C LYS A 707 -29.14 11.59 -14.88
N ASP A 708 -29.44 12.68 -15.58
CA ASP A 708 -28.42 13.61 -16.08
C ASP A 708 -27.67 14.33 -14.95
N ASP A 709 -28.34 14.59 -13.82
CA ASP A 709 -27.76 15.27 -12.66
C ASP A 709 -26.66 14.44 -11.97
N LEU A 710 -26.83 13.12 -11.89
CA LEU A 710 -25.82 12.19 -11.43
C LEU A 710 -24.56 12.23 -12.32
N MET A 711 -24.74 12.17 -13.64
CA MET A 711 -23.61 12.24 -14.57
C MET A 711 -22.90 13.59 -14.54
N LEU A 712 -23.66 14.69 -14.47
CA LEU A 712 -23.11 16.03 -14.31
C LEU A 712 -22.28 16.16 -13.03
N GLY A 713 -22.79 15.69 -11.88
CA GLY A 713 -22.03 15.70 -10.62
C GLY A 713 -20.75 14.89 -10.68
N ILE A 714 -20.79 13.69 -11.25
CA ILE A 714 -19.61 12.83 -11.43
C ILE A 714 -18.54 13.54 -12.26
N THR A 715 -18.93 14.16 -13.38
CA THR A 715 -17.99 14.88 -14.25
C THR A 715 -17.44 16.15 -13.59
N LEU A 716 -18.28 16.92 -12.88
CA LEU A 716 -17.86 18.12 -12.15
C LEU A 716 -16.85 17.81 -11.05
N ILE A 717 -17.11 16.81 -10.20
CA ILE A 717 -16.20 16.41 -9.12
C ILE A 717 -14.89 15.86 -9.70
N GLY A 718 -14.98 15.05 -10.75
CA GLY A 718 -13.81 14.47 -11.41
C GLY A 718 -12.89 15.50 -12.05
N MET A 719 -13.47 16.51 -12.71
CA MET A 719 -12.72 17.56 -13.39
C MET A 719 -12.22 18.65 -12.43
N THR A 720 -12.86 18.84 -11.28
CA THR A 720 -12.44 19.87 -10.31
C THR A 720 -11.65 19.30 -9.13
N SER A 721 -11.33 17.99 -9.12
CA SER A 721 -10.55 17.38 -8.04
C SER A 721 -9.18 18.02 -7.85
N SER A 722 -8.52 18.37 -8.95
CA SER A 722 -7.20 19.00 -8.96
C SER A 722 -7.24 20.48 -8.54
N TRP A 723 -8.44 21.07 -8.44
CA TRP A 723 -8.61 22.43 -7.92
C TRP A 723 -8.52 22.45 -6.39
N HIS A 724 -8.76 21.32 -5.72
CA HIS A 724 -8.55 21.22 -4.27
C HIS A 724 -7.09 20.97 -3.93
N ASP A 725 -6.46 20.06 -4.69
CA ASP A 725 -5.05 19.75 -4.60
C ASP A 725 -4.53 19.46 -6.02
N PRO A 726 -3.55 20.21 -6.54
CA PRO A 726 -2.97 19.95 -7.86
C PRO A 726 -2.39 18.55 -8.05
N SER A 727 -2.03 17.82 -6.98
CA SER A 727 -1.64 16.39 -7.07
C SER A 727 -2.82 15.41 -7.09
N SER A 728 -4.05 15.86 -6.87
CA SER A 728 -5.24 15.02 -6.89
C SER A 728 -5.68 14.73 -8.33
N LEU A 729 -5.28 13.55 -8.81
CA LEU A 729 -5.51 13.13 -10.19
C LEU A 729 -6.94 12.66 -10.49
N GLY A 730 -7.88 12.59 -9.54
CA GLY A 730 -9.28 12.20 -9.82
C GLY A 730 -9.52 10.83 -10.50
N LEU A 731 -8.47 10.01 -10.72
CA LEU A 731 -8.52 8.77 -11.51
C LEU A 731 -9.41 7.68 -10.89
N CYS A 732 -9.56 7.72 -9.57
CA CYS A 732 -10.45 6.88 -8.80
C CYS A 732 -11.94 7.09 -9.19
N HIS A 733 -12.35 8.34 -9.45
CA HIS A 733 -13.69 8.67 -9.92
C HIS A 733 -13.87 8.34 -11.40
N PHE A 734 -12.81 8.52 -12.20
CA PHE A 734 -12.84 8.35 -13.64
C PHE A 734 -13.22 6.93 -14.09
N HIS A 735 -12.64 5.89 -13.51
CA HIS A 735 -12.98 4.51 -13.89
C HIS A 735 -14.44 4.13 -13.56
N GLY A 736 -14.97 4.66 -12.46
CA GLY A 736 -16.39 4.54 -12.12
C GLY A 736 -17.26 5.30 -13.12
N ALA A 737 -16.88 6.54 -13.43
CA ALA A 737 -17.56 7.42 -14.38
C ALA A 737 -17.70 6.77 -15.77
N ARG A 738 -16.64 6.15 -16.31
CA ARG A 738 -16.71 5.43 -17.60
C ARG A 738 -17.78 4.36 -17.64
N GLN A 739 -17.94 3.59 -16.56
CA GLN A 739 -18.96 2.54 -16.51
C GLN A 739 -20.37 3.14 -16.41
N VAL A 740 -20.58 4.15 -15.56
CA VAL A 740 -21.88 4.84 -15.44
C VAL A 740 -22.25 5.49 -16.77
N PHE A 741 -21.31 6.20 -17.39
CA PHE A 741 -21.50 6.85 -18.69
C PHE A 741 -21.84 5.85 -19.79
N SER A 742 -21.19 4.68 -19.83
CA SER A 742 -21.54 3.62 -20.79
C SER A 742 -22.99 3.14 -20.65
N ILE A 743 -23.53 3.11 -19.43
CA ILE A 743 -24.92 2.72 -19.18
C ILE A 743 -25.87 3.87 -19.53
N TRP A 744 -25.50 5.11 -19.21
CA TRP A 744 -26.25 6.32 -19.53
C TRP A 744 -26.40 6.50 -21.05
N MET A 745 -25.33 6.29 -21.81
CA MET A 745 -25.36 6.34 -23.29
C MET A 745 -26.34 5.34 -23.91
N ASN A 746 -26.56 4.19 -23.28
CA ASN A 746 -27.49 3.17 -23.77
C ASN A 746 -28.98 3.52 -23.52
N GLN A 747 -29.29 4.64 -22.88
CA GLN A 747 -30.66 5.06 -22.53
C GLN A 747 -31.28 5.99 -23.57
N PHE A 748 -30.47 6.59 -24.45
CA PHE A 748 -30.89 7.60 -25.40
C PHE A 748 -30.43 7.21 -26.81
N ASP A 749 -31.15 7.68 -27.84
CA ASP A 749 -30.61 7.65 -29.19
C ASP A 749 -29.53 8.72 -29.29
N LEU A 750 -28.26 8.30 -29.42
CA LEU A 750 -27.13 9.24 -29.46
C LEU A 750 -27.13 10.11 -30.71
N THR A 751 -27.92 9.78 -31.74
CA THR A 751 -28.15 10.68 -32.87
C THR A 751 -28.93 11.93 -32.45
N ASP A 752 -29.71 11.89 -31.38
CA ASP A 752 -30.41 13.05 -30.82
C ASP A 752 -29.46 14.12 -30.27
N LEU A 753 -28.18 13.79 -30.01
CA LEU A 753 -27.17 14.78 -29.63
C LEU A 753 -26.95 15.85 -30.71
N GLN A 754 -27.32 15.53 -31.96
CA GLN A 754 -27.29 16.45 -33.09
C GLN A 754 -28.44 17.46 -33.07
N LEU A 755 -29.49 17.22 -32.26
CA LEU A 755 -30.63 18.11 -32.12
C LEU A 755 -30.34 19.26 -31.15
N PRO A 756 -30.83 20.49 -31.40
CA PRO A 756 -30.59 21.64 -30.53
C PRO A 756 -30.99 21.41 -29.07
N SER A 757 -32.06 20.65 -28.83
CA SER A 757 -32.69 20.40 -27.52
C SER A 757 -31.82 19.64 -26.51
N HIS A 758 -30.81 18.88 -26.95
CA HIS A 758 -30.02 18.00 -26.08
C HIS A 758 -28.72 18.64 -25.56
N ARG A 759 -28.80 19.85 -25.00
CA ARG A 759 -27.62 20.64 -24.54
C ARG A 759 -26.85 19.98 -23.40
N ILE A 760 -27.55 19.46 -22.39
CA ILE A 760 -26.94 18.81 -21.21
C ILE A 760 -26.25 17.50 -21.58
N GLN A 761 -26.87 16.71 -22.44
CA GLN A 761 -26.30 15.43 -22.87
C GLN A 761 -25.02 15.66 -23.69
N ARG A 762 -24.97 16.71 -24.54
CA ARG A 762 -23.73 17.15 -25.20
C ARG A 762 -22.66 17.61 -24.20
N LEU A 763 -23.05 18.37 -23.18
CA LEU A 763 -22.13 18.80 -22.12
C LEU A 763 -21.50 17.58 -21.43
N ILE A 764 -22.30 16.61 -20.99
CA ILE A 764 -21.80 15.39 -20.33
C ILE A 764 -20.83 14.63 -21.25
N ALA A 765 -21.23 14.41 -22.51
CA ALA A 765 -20.40 13.69 -23.47
C ALA A 765 -19.06 14.41 -23.74
N SER A 766 -19.08 15.72 -23.95
CA SER A 766 -17.87 16.52 -24.17
C SER A 766 -16.94 16.54 -22.95
N SER A 767 -17.50 16.62 -21.73
CA SER A 767 -16.74 16.56 -20.47
C SER A 767 -16.03 15.22 -20.33
N MET A 768 -16.73 14.11 -20.63
CA MET A 768 -16.14 12.77 -20.61
C MET A 768 -15.02 12.59 -21.65
N VAL A 769 -15.21 13.10 -22.87
CA VAL A 769 -14.18 13.05 -23.92
C VAL A 769 -12.92 13.80 -23.48
N TYR A 770 -13.06 15.02 -22.97
CA TYR A 770 -11.92 15.80 -22.50
C TYR A 770 -11.21 15.13 -21.32
N TRP A 771 -11.98 14.59 -20.35
CA TRP A 771 -11.43 13.86 -19.22
C TRP A 771 -10.66 12.60 -19.65
N GLU A 772 -11.10 11.91 -20.72
CA GLU A 772 -10.38 10.77 -21.30
C GLU A 772 -9.07 11.16 -21.99
N VAL A 773 -9.01 12.33 -22.64
CA VAL A 773 -7.74 12.86 -23.18
C VAL A 773 -6.75 13.07 -22.05
N MET A 774 -7.15 13.81 -21.00
CA MET A 774 -6.30 14.09 -19.85
C MET A 774 -5.86 12.79 -19.15
N ALA A 775 -6.80 11.86 -18.94
CA ALA A 775 -6.49 10.57 -18.34
C ALA A 775 -5.51 9.75 -19.20
N SER A 776 -5.67 9.74 -20.53
CA SER A 776 -4.74 9.02 -21.44
C SER A 776 -3.29 9.50 -21.33
N CYS A 777 -3.07 10.75 -20.89
CA CYS A 777 -1.73 11.27 -20.58
C CYS A 777 -1.17 10.72 -19.27
N LEU A 778 -2.02 10.26 -18.34
CA LEU A 778 -1.69 9.89 -16.96
C LEU A 778 -1.69 8.37 -16.72
N ILE A 779 -2.61 7.63 -17.35
CA ILE A 779 -2.82 6.19 -17.10
C ILE A 779 -2.37 5.32 -18.26
N ASP A 780 -1.82 4.15 -17.91
CA ASP A 780 -1.49 3.12 -18.88
C ASP A 780 -2.73 2.27 -19.18
N GLN A 781 -3.29 2.42 -20.38
CA GLN A 781 -4.46 1.69 -20.84
C GLN A 781 -4.30 1.21 -22.28
N GLU A 782 -5.06 0.19 -22.69
CA GLU A 782 -5.11 -0.25 -24.10
C GLU A 782 -6.05 0.66 -24.91
N VAL A 783 -5.77 0.83 -26.21
CA VAL A 783 -6.59 1.65 -27.11
C VAL A 783 -8.06 1.21 -27.12
N GLY A 784 -8.30 -0.11 -26.99
CA GLY A 784 -9.65 -0.67 -26.90
C GLY A 784 -10.47 -0.17 -25.72
N ALA A 785 -9.84 0.37 -24.67
CA ALA A 785 -10.55 0.97 -23.53
C ALA A 785 -11.32 2.24 -23.91
N LEU A 786 -10.99 2.88 -25.03
CA LEU A 786 -11.64 4.10 -25.54
C LEU A 786 -12.76 3.80 -26.53
N SER A 787 -13.01 2.53 -26.87
CA SER A 787 -14.01 2.12 -27.87
C SER A 787 -15.43 2.59 -27.57
N TYR A 788 -15.75 2.83 -26.29
CA TYR A 788 -17.05 3.37 -25.89
C TYR A 788 -17.30 4.79 -26.42
N LEU A 789 -16.26 5.53 -26.81
CA LEU A 789 -16.35 6.86 -27.41
C LEU A 789 -16.46 6.82 -28.95
N ASP A 790 -16.20 5.68 -29.59
CA ASP A 790 -16.20 5.57 -31.07
C ASP A 790 -17.56 5.92 -31.68
N VAL A 791 -18.63 5.74 -30.92
CA VAL A 791 -19.99 6.12 -31.32
C VAL A 791 -20.09 7.60 -31.68
N PHE A 792 -19.38 8.49 -30.97
CA PHE A 792 -19.38 9.93 -31.24
C PHE A 792 -18.56 10.29 -32.48
N SER A 793 -17.61 9.44 -32.87
CA SER A 793 -16.82 9.59 -34.10
C SER A 793 -17.56 9.09 -35.34
N ALA A 794 -18.53 8.18 -35.15
CA ALA A 794 -19.32 7.54 -36.19
C ALA A 794 -20.66 8.25 -36.49
N LEU A 795 -21.01 9.29 -35.73
CA LEU A 795 -22.22 10.09 -35.97
C LEU A 795 -22.19 10.71 -37.38
N PRO A 796 -23.34 10.73 -38.10
CA PRO A 796 -23.42 11.27 -39.45
C PRO A 796 -23.08 12.77 -39.47
N PRO A 797 -22.53 13.29 -40.59
CA PRO A 797 -22.23 14.70 -40.71
C PRO A 797 -23.50 15.54 -40.50
N THR A 798 -23.40 16.55 -39.65
CA THR A 798 -24.52 17.45 -39.31
C THR A 798 -24.46 18.72 -40.15
N THR A 799 -25.62 19.31 -40.41
CA THR A 799 -25.72 20.63 -41.05
C THR A 799 -25.17 21.75 -40.15
N PHE A 800 -25.06 21.51 -38.84
CA PHE A 800 -24.62 22.50 -37.86
C PHE A 800 -23.93 21.87 -36.64
N CYS A 801 -22.77 22.41 -36.27
CA CYS A 801 -21.96 22.00 -35.13
C CYS A 801 -22.23 22.89 -33.91
N TYR A 802 -22.52 22.26 -32.77
CA TYR A 802 -22.78 22.95 -31.50
C TYR A 802 -21.51 22.98 -30.64
N PRO A 803 -20.95 24.17 -30.34
CA PRO A 803 -19.80 24.28 -29.44
C PRO A 803 -20.08 23.69 -28.06
N CYS A 804 -19.13 22.92 -27.57
CA CYS A 804 -19.17 22.31 -26.24
C CYS A 804 -18.11 22.94 -25.33
N PRO A 805 -18.39 23.16 -24.03
CA PRO A 805 -17.48 23.84 -23.10
C PRO A 805 -16.04 23.31 -23.10
N TRP A 806 -15.86 21.98 -23.05
CA TRP A 806 -14.53 21.36 -22.93
C TRP A 806 -13.90 20.92 -24.25
N THR A 807 -14.69 20.68 -25.28
CA THR A 807 -14.19 20.18 -26.57
C THR A 807 -14.24 21.22 -27.69
N GLY A 808 -14.85 22.38 -27.44
CA GLY A 808 -15.14 23.38 -28.48
C GLY A 808 -15.95 22.74 -29.60
N VAL A 809 -15.40 22.75 -30.81
CA VAL A 809 -15.97 22.08 -31.99
C VAL A 809 -15.19 20.82 -32.39
N GLY A 810 -14.23 20.40 -31.56
CA GLY A 810 -13.23 19.37 -31.85
C GLY A 810 -13.47 18.02 -31.19
N THR A 811 -14.70 17.67 -30.79
CA THR A 811 -14.98 16.42 -30.04
C THR A 811 -14.41 15.18 -30.72
N LYS A 812 -14.62 15.01 -32.04
CA LYS A 812 -14.08 13.89 -32.81
C LYS A 812 -12.55 13.88 -32.77
N ILE A 813 -11.90 15.03 -32.95
CA ILE A 813 -10.43 15.17 -32.94
C ILE A 813 -9.88 14.80 -31.56
N LEU A 814 -10.54 15.23 -30.48
CA LEU A 814 -10.12 14.92 -29.12
C LEU A 814 -10.23 13.42 -28.80
N ILE A 815 -11.20 12.70 -29.36
CA ILE A 815 -11.24 11.23 -29.24
C ILE A 815 -10.02 10.59 -29.91
N HIS A 816 -9.63 11.06 -31.10
CA HIS A 816 -8.40 10.59 -31.76
C HIS A 816 -7.15 10.99 -30.97
N LEU A 817 -7.12 12.19 -30.36
CA LEU A 817 -6.04 12.62 -29.49
C LEU A 817 -5.92 11.72 -28.25
N ALA A 818 -7.03 11.31 -27.62
CA ALA A 818 -6.99 10.38 -26.48
C ALA A 818 -6.38 9.02 -26.88
N LYS A 819 -6.76 8.49 -28.06
CA LYS A 819 -6.15 7.28 -28.63
C LYS A 819 -4.66 7.48 -28.91
N CYS A 820 -4.29 8.62 -29.47
CA CYS A 820 -2.91 9.01 -29.75
C CYS A 820 -2.07 9.00 -28.46
N MET A 821 -2.50 9.72 -27.43
CA MET A 821 -1.78 9.80 -26.15
C MET A 821 -1.64 8.42 -25.49
N THR A 822 -2.65 7.56 -25.61
CA THR A 822 -2.59 6.18 -25.15
C THR A 822 -1.49 5.38 -25.86
N ILE A 823 -1.41 5.45 -27.20
CA ILE A 823 -0.40 4.75 -28.00
C ILE A 823 1.01 5.31 -27.70
N VAL A 824 1.14 6.64 -27.66
CA VAL A 824 2.40 7.35 -27.37
C VAL A 824 2.95 6.92 -26.02
N ARG A 825 2.13 6.92 -24.96
CA ARG A 825 2.53 6.52 -23.62
C ARG A 825 2.97 5.05 -23.55
N GLN A 826 2.25 4.15 -24.23
CA GLN A 826 2.64 2.75 -24.33
C GLN A 826 4.00 2.57 -25.04
N ARG A 827 4.23 3.30 -26.13
CA ARG A 827 5.49 3.30 -26.88
C ARG A 827 6.65 3.79 -26.04
N ARG A 828 6.50 4.94 -25.35
CA ARG A 828 7.51 5.51 -24.44
C ARG A 828 7.93 4.50 -23.38
N ARG A 829 6.96 3.84 -22.74
CA ARG A 829 7.20 2.83 -21.70
C ARG A 829 7.96 1.62 -22.23
N LEU A 830 7.59 1.11 -23.41
CA LEU A 830 8.27 -0.03 -24.03
C LEU A 830 9.71 0.31 -24.43
N VAL A 831 9.96 1.52 -24.93
CA VAL A 831 11.31 1.99 -25.31
C VAL A 831 12.20 2.13 -24.07
N SER A 832 11.68 2.72 -22.98
CA SER A 832 12.40 2.79 -21.69
C SER A 832 12.75 1.41 -21.13
N TYR A 833 11.80 0.46 -21.21
CA TYR A 833 12.02 -0.93 -20.80
C TYR A 833 13.09 -1.64 -21.67
N ASN A 834 13.04 -1.47 -22.99
CA ASN A 834 13.96 -2.15 -23.93
C ASN A 834 15.43 -1.70 -23.74
N HIS A 835 15.67 -0.43 -23.40
CA HIS A 835 17.02 0.09 -23.09
C HIS A 835 17.64 -0.53 -21.84
N SER A 836 16.82 -1.05 -20.90
CA SER A 836 17.30 -1.60 -19.62
C SER A 836 17.67 -3.09 -19.64
N MET A 837 17.17 -3.86 -20.62
CA MET A 837 17.25 -5.34 -20.62
C MET A 837 17.82 -5.97 -21.90
N GLY A 838 18.18 -5.18 -22.91
CA GLY A 838 18.84 -5.68 -24.12
C GLY A 838 17.95 -6.56 -25.02
N GLY A 839 17.10 -5.92 -25.83
CA GLY A 839 16.61 -6.47 -27.10
C GLY A 839 15.78 -7.75 -27.04
N ASP A 840 14.65 -7.73 -26.31
CA ASP A 840 13.68 -8.83 -26.28
C ASP A 840 12.77 -8.83 -27.54
N ILE A 841 12.68 -9.96 -28.24
CA ILE A 841 11.87 -10.15 -29.46
C ILE A 841 10.38 -9.85 -29.20
N ALA A 842 9.87 -10.17 -28.01
CA ALA A 842 8.47 -9.89 -27.66
C ALA A 842 8.17 -8.39 -27.59
N VAL A 843 9.14 -7.58 -27.13
CA VAL A 843 9.02 -6.12 -27.05
C VAL A 843 9.03 -5.51 -28.45
N SER A 844 9.90 -6.00 -29.34
CA SER A 844 9.95 -5.58 -30.75
C SER A 844 8.64 -5.88 -31.49
N ASN A 845 8.03 -7.05 -31.27
CA ASN A 845 6.73 -7.38 -31.88
C ASN A 845 5.60 -6.46 -31.38
N ARG A 846 5.60 -6.11 -30.08
CA ARG A 846 4.59 -5.20 -29.52
C ARG A 846 4.77 -3.77 -30.04
N ILE A 847 6.01 -3.34 -30.23
CA ILE A 847 6.33 -2.05 -30.87
C ILE A 847 5.77 -1.99 -32.30
N LEU A 848 5.88 -3.08 -33.06
CA LEU A 848 5.37 -3.16 -34.43
C LEU A 848 3.83 -3.09 -34.49
N ASP A 849 3.15 -3.75 -33.55
CA ASP A 849 1.69 -3.65 -33.36
C ASP A 849 1.27 -2.20 -33.08
N LEU A 850 1.98 -1.51 -32.19
CA LEU A 850 1.72 -0.08 -31.92
C LEU A 850 2.00 0.81 -33.12
N LEU A 851 3.04 0.53 -33.91
CA LEU A 851 3.33 1.27 -35.14
C LEU A 851 2.19 1.11 -36.17
N THR A 852 1.63 -0.10 -36.28
CA THR A 852 0.48 -0.36 -37.16
C THR A 852 -0.75 0.44 -36.72
N GLN A 853 -1.04 0.45 -35.41
CA GLN A 853 -2.13 1.24 -34.84
C GLN A 853 -1.90 2.74 -35.01
N ALA A 854 -0.67 3.21 -34.84
CA ALA A 854 -0.29 4.60 -35.05
C ALA A 854 -0.47 5.03 -36.51
N PHE A 855 -0.12 4.17 -37.47
CA PHE A 855 -0.34 4.44 -38.90
C PHE A 855 -1.82 4.60 -39.24
N THR A 856 -2.68 3.67 -38.80
CA THR A 856 -4.14 3.79 -39.02
C THR A 856 -4.68 5.07 -38.38
N LEU A 857 -4.30 5.33 -37.13
CA LEU A 857 -4.77 6.52 -36.42
C LEU A 857 -4.31 7.81 -37.09
N SER A 858 -3.11 7.84 -37.68
CA SER A 858 -2.60 9.01 -38.40
C SER A 858 -3.46 9.36 -39.61
N LEU A 859 -3.92 8.35 -40.36
CA LEU A 859 -4.85 8.54 -41.49
C LEU A 859 -6.20 9.06 -41.02
N ASP A 860 -6.74 8.52 -39.91
CA ASP A 860 -8.01 8.97 -39.34
C ASP A 860 -7.95 10.43 -38.88
N ILE A 861 -6.82 10.85 -38.28
CA ILE A 861 -6.57 12.24 -37.88
C ILE A 861 -6.54 13.16 -39.10
N ASP A 862 -5.84 12.78 -40.16
CA ASP A 862 -5.69 13.59 -41.38
C ASP A 862 -7.01 13.70 -42.17
N GLN A 863 -7.84 12.66 -42.13
CA GLN A 863 -9.18 12.64 -42.76
C GLN A 863 -10.25 13.38 -41.93
N CYS A 864 -9.97 13.73 -40.67
CA CYS A 864 -10.94 14.41 -39.82
C CYS A 864 -11.14 15.86 -40.28
N GLN A 865 -12.34 16.18 -40.79
CA GLN A 865 -12.71 17.53 -41.20
C GLN A 865 -13.04 18.41 -39.98
N ILE A 866 -12.55 19.66 -40.02
CA ILE A 866 -12.87 20.68 -39.03
C ILE A 866 -14.02 21.53 -39.58
N PRO A 867 -15.09 21.77 -38.81
CA PRO A 867 -16.19 22.62 -39.26
C PRO A 867 -15.72 24.03 -39.61
N THR A 868 -16.28 24.59 -40.67
CA THR A 868 -16.08 26.00 -41.05
C THR A 868 -16.84 26.92 -40.10
N PRO A 869 -16.44 28.21 -39.95
CA PRO A 869 -17.15 29.14 -39.08
C PRO A 869 -18.66 29.30 -39.37
N ALA A 870 -19.08 29.07 -40.62
CA ALA A 870 -20.48 29.14 -41.05
C ALA A 870 -21.30 27.92 -40.59
N GLU A 871 -20.65 26.78 -40.33
CA GLU A 871 -21.27 25.54 -39.87
C GLU A 871 -21.36 25.47 -38.35
N ILE A 872 -20.92 26.51 -37.62
CA ILE A 872 -20.84 26.51 -36.16
C ILE A 872 -21.89 27.45 -35.55
N GLN A 873 -22.56 26.98 -34.50
CA GLN A 873 -23.44 27.84 -33.71
C GLN A 873 -22.69 29.01 -33.08
N ASN A 874 -23.15 30.22 -33.38
CA ASN A 874 -22.68 31.40 -32.67
C ASN A 874 -23.03 31.25 -31.18
N THR A 875 -22.01 31.19 -30.33
CA THR A 875 -22.17 31.08 -28.88
C THR A 875 -22.73 32.36 -28.27
N GLY A 876 -22.59 33.51 -28.94
CA GLY A 876 -22.92 34.83 -28.39
C GLY A 876 -21.82 35.40 -27.49
N ASP A 877 -20.66 34.74 -27.38
CA ASP A 877 -19.48 35.26 -26.69
C ASP A 877 -18.57 35.97 -27.71
N TYR A 878 -18.48 37.30 -27.61
CA TYR A 878 -17.65 38.10 -28.51
C TYR A 878 -16.15 37.85 -28.32
N ARG A 879 -15.72 37.28 -27.17
CA ARG A 879 -14.31 36.94 -26.91
C ARG A 879 -13.94 35.56 -27.47
N THR A 880 -14.93 34.72 -27.75
CA THR A 880 -14.73 33.41 -28.40
C THR A 880 -15.60 33.30 -29.66
N PRO A 881 -15.26 34.04 -30.73
CA PRO A 881 -15.87 33.83 -32.04
C PRO A 881 -15.60 32.39 -32.55
N SER A 882 -16.47 31.90 -33.44
CA SER A 882 -16.35 30.54 -34.02
C SER A 882 -14.98 30.27 -34.65
N ASP A 883 -14.33 31.30 -35.20
CA ASP A 883 -12.96 31.21 -35.72
C ASP A 883 -11.93 30.75 -34.67
N HIS A 884 -12.02 31.24 -33.44
CA HIS A 884 -11.12 30.79 -32.36
C HIS A 884 -11.34 29.29 -32.06
N LEU A 885 -12.58 28.82 -32.08
CA LEU A 885 -12.90 27.41 -31.85
C LEU A 885 -12.41 26.52 -32.99
N CYS A 886 -12.53 26.97 -34.25
CA CYS A 886 -11.95 26.28 -35.42
C CYS A 886 -10.43 26.16 -35.28
N LYS A 887 -9.76 27.25 -34.89
CA LYS A 887 -8.31 27.27 -34.69
C LYS A 887 -7.87 26.32 -33.58
N ILE A 888 -8.58 26.26 -32.45
CA ILE A 888 -8.30 25.29 -31.38
C ILE A 888 -8.50 23.86 -31.85
N ALA A 889 -9.57 23.56 -32.59
CA ALA A 889 -9.78 22.24 -33.17
C ALA A 889 -8.65 21.87 -34.14
N LYS A 890 -8.15 22.83 -34.93
CA LYS A 890 -6.98 22.65 -35.78
C LYS A 890 -5.70 22.38 -34.98
N CYS A 891 -5.49 23.09 -33.88
CA CYS A 891 -4.37 22.83 -32.98
C CYS A 891 -4.44 21.42 -32.40
N TYR A 892 -5.59 20.92 -31.95
CA TYR A 892 -5.70 19.54 -31.46
C TYR A 892 -5.37 18.50 -32.53
N GLN A 893 -5.77 18.73 -33.79
CA GLN A 893 -5.43 17.85 -34.91
C GLN A 893 -3.90 17.81 -35.11
N LEU A 894 -3.26 18.99 -35.12
CA LEU A 894 -1.81 19.10 -35.28
C LEU A 894 -1.04 18.57 -34.06
N VAL A 895 -1.56 18.72 -32.84
CA VAL A 895 -0.99 18.16 -31.62
C VAL A 895 -1.00 16.63 -31.66
N ALA A 896 -2.11 16.02 -32.08
CA ALA A 896 -2.18 14.57 -32.24
C ALA A 896 -1.16 14.08 -33.28
N ARG A 897 -1.01 14.81 -34.39
CA ARG A 897 0.00 14.52 -35.41
C ARG A 897 1.43 14.64 -34.86
N LEU A 898 1.74 15.73 -34.16
CA LEU A 898 3.04 16.00 -33.55
C LEU A 898 3.46 14.90 -32.57
N GLU A 899 2.55 14.49 -31.69
CA GLU A 899 2.83 13.46 -30.67
C GLU A 899 3.03 12.07 -31.30
N LEU A 900 2.24 11.71 -32.35
CA LEU A 900 2.46 10.47 -33.11
C LEU A 900 3.80 10.49 -33.85
N ASP A 901 4.09 11.54 -34.61
CA ASP A 901 5.34 11.66 -35.38
C ASP A 901 6.56 11.64 -34.44
N ARG A 902 6.46 12.27 -33.26
CA ARG A 902 7.53 12.26 -32.24
C ARG A 902 7.75 10.88 -31.62
N ALA A 903 6.69 10.11 -31.37
CA ALA A 903 6.76 8.79 -30.74
C ALA A 903 7.10 7.67 -31.73
N PHE A 904 6.77 7.85 -33.02
CA PHE A 904 6.99 6.91 -34.11
C PHE A 904 7.67 7.61 -35.29
N PRO A 905 9.00 7.83 -35.22
CA PRO A 905 9.77 8.42 -36.32
C PRO A 905 9.63 7.65 -37.63
N GLU A 906 9.32 6.35 -37.53
CA GLU A 906 9.07 5.46 -38.66
C GLU A 906 7.91 5.95 -39.56
N LEU A 907 6.96 6.74 -39.02
CA LEU A 907 5.86 7.33 -39.79
C LEU A 907 6.35 8.44 -40.74
N THR A 908 7.43 9.13 -40.39
CA THR A 908 8.02 10.23 -41.18
C THR A 908 9.16 9.74 -42.08
N GLN A 909 9.91 8.71 -41.65
CA GLN A 909 11.11 8.17 -42.32
C GLN A 909 10.83 7.36 -43.60
N CYS A 910 9.58 7.25 -44.06
CA CYS A 910 9.26 6.71 -45.38
C CYS A 910 9.71 7.60 -46.56
N LEU A 911 10.33 8.77 -46.30
CA LEU A 911 10.78 9.73 -47.31
C LEU A 911 12.29 10.00 -47.23
N GLN A 912 13.04 9.30 -48.11
CA GLN A 912 14.36 9.62 -48.69
C GLN A 912 15.65 9.70 -47.81
N ASP A 913 16.73 9.19 -48.43
CA ASP A 913 18.19 9.20 -48.18
C ASP A 913 18.82 9.08 -46.76
N VAL A 914 19.87 8.24 -46.67
CA VAL A 914 20.35 7.58 -45.43
C VAL A 914 21.26 8.46 -44.54
N GLN A 915 21.73 9.62 -45.01
CA GLN A 915 22.80 10.37 -44.32
C GLN A 915 22.38 11.61 -43.50
N ASN A 916 21.11 12.02 -43.46
CA ASN A 916 20.67 13.22 -42.70
C ASN A 916 19.32 13.08 -41.96
N GLN A 917 18.85 11.84 -41.71
CA GLN A 917 17.49 11.58 -41.23
C GLN A 917 17.14 12.23 -39.88
N ASP A 918 18.08 12.27 -38.92
CA ASP A 918 17.81 12.81 -37.57
C ASP A 918 17.65 14.35 -37.56
N ALA A 919 18.39 15.06 -38.43
CA ALA A 919 18.29 16.51 -38.55
C ALA A 919 16.99 16.92 -39.26
N ILE A 920 16.65 16.23 -40.36
CA ILE A 920 15.40 16.43 -41.11
C ILE A 920 14.19 16.12 -40.22
N PHE A 921 14.24 15.03 -39.46
CA PHE A 921 13.19 14.69 -38.51
C PHE A 921 13.03 15.75 -37.41
N SER A 922 14.14 16.21 -36.81
CA SER A 922 14.10 17.25 -35.79
C SER A 922 13.53 18.57 -36.34
N GLN A 923 13.84 18.89 -37.60
CA GLN A 923 13.27 20.06 -38.30
C GLN A 923 11.77 19.89 -38.54
N HIS A 924 11.30 18.74 -39.04
CA HIS A 924 9.86 18.46 -39.23
C HIS A 924 9.05 18.61 -37.94
N ILE A 925 9.56 18.07 -36.82
CA ILE A 925 8.93 18.20 -35.51
C ILE A 925 8.88 19.67 -35.06
N LEU A 926 9.96 20.42 -35.29
CA LEU A 926 10.01 21.85 -34.97
C LEU A 926 9.04 22.66 -35.84
N GLU A 927 8.94 22.38 -37.14
CA GLU A 927 8.00 23.04 -38.07
C GLU A 927 6.55 22.81 -37.67
N LEU A 928 6.18 21.58 -37.27
CA LEU A 928 4.85 21.29 -36.75
C LEU A 928 4.57 22.03 -35.44
N ALA A 929 5.53 22.07 -34.52
CA ALA A 929 5.39 22.81 -33.26
C ALA A 929 5.22 24.32 -33.50
N VAL A 930 6.05 24.92 -34.35
CA VAL A 930 5.95 26.34 -34.73
C VAL A 930 4.61 26.63 -35.39
N LYS A 931 4.15 25.79 -36.32
CA LYS A 931 2.83 25.95 -36.96
C LYS A 931 1.68 25.96 -35.97
N ILE A 932 1.73 25.12 -34.93
CA ILE A 932 0.74 25.14 -33.84
C ILE A 932 0.81 26.48 -33.09
N LEU A 933 2.03 26.92 -32.73
CA LEU A 933 2.23 28.16 -31.96
C LEU A 933 1.88 29.42 -32.76
N GLU A 934 2.08 29.43 -34.08
CA GLU A 934 1.64 30.49 -34.98
C GLU A 934 0.11 30.63 -34.96
N ILE A 935 -0.62 29.52 -35.06
CA ILE A 935 -2.09 29.52 -34.93
C ILE A 935 -2.49 30.06 -33.56
N MET A 936 -1.84 29.59 -32.48
CA MET A 936 -2.10 30.06 -31.11
C MET A 936 -1.80 31.55 -30.91
N ASN A 937 -0.80 32.10 -31.62
CA ASN A 937 -0.45 33.52 -31.60
C ASN A 937 -1.55 34.38 -32.23
N THR A 938 -2.31 33.85 -33.21
CA THR A 938 -3.46 34.56 -33.78
C THR A 938 -4.69 34.61 -32.87
N ILE A 939 -4.70 33.82 -31.78
CA ILE A 939 -5.79 33.82 -30.81
C ILE A 939 -5.45 34.83 -29.70
N PRO A 940 -6.27 35.89 -29.51
CA PRO A 940 -6.12 36.87 -28.45
C PRO A 940 -6.02 36.26 -27.05
N GLU A 941 -5.28 36.92 -26.16
CA GLU A 941 -5.09 36.46 -24.77
C GLU A 941 -6.38 36.48 -23.93
N ASP A 942 -7.33 37.34 -24.28
CA ASP A 942 -8.62 37.47 -23.60
C ASP A 942 -9.69 36.49 -24.12
N SER A 943 -9.36 35.66 -25.11
CA SER A 943 -10.21 34.58 -25.61
C SER A 943 -10.49 33.54 -24.53
N ARG A 944 -11.75 33.14 -24.36
CA ARG A 944 -12.15 32.16 -23.34
C ARG A 944 -11.76 30.74 -23.67
N THR A 945 -11.27 30.48 -24.88
CA THR A 945 -10.67 29.18 -25.23
C THR A 945 -9.50 28.80 -24.32
N ILE A 946 -8.94 29.74 -23.54
CA ILE A 946 -7.89 29.54 -22.54
C ILE A 946 -8.09 28.33 -21.62
N ALA A 947 -9.34 27.99 -21.26
CA ALA A 947 -9.69 26.82 -20.44
C ALA A 947 -9.25 25.48 -21.05
N ILE A 948 -9.02 25.45 -22.37
CA ILE A 948 -8.72 24.23 -23.14
C ILE A 948 -7.39 24.32 -23.90
N GLN A 949 -6.53 25.32 -23.61
CA GLN A 949 -5.26 25.54 -24.32
C GLN A 949 -4.05 24.81 -23.71
N THR A 950 -4.09 24.40 -22.44
CA THR A 950 -2.89 23.99 -21.71
C THR A 950 -2.15 22.81 -22.35
N ILE A 951 -2.88 21.76 -22.75
CA ILE A 951 -2.27 20.62 -23.43
C ILE A 951 -1.60 21.00 -24.76
N ILE A 952 -2.14 22.00 -25.49
CA ILE A 952 -1.57 22.47 -26.76
C ILE A 952 -0.20 23.12 -26.51
N PHE A 953 -0.12 23.99 -25.50
CA PHE A 953 1.13 24.65 -25.13
C PHE A 953 2.15 23.67 -24.55
N LEU A 954 1.70 22.69 -23.76
CA LEU A 954 2.57 21.65 -23.20
C LEU A 954 3.18 20.78 -24.31
N THR A 955 2.37 20.29 -25.26
CA THR A 955 2.85 19.43 -26.34
C THR A 955 3.74 20.21 -27.32
N ALA A 956 3.29 21.35 -27.84
CA ALA A 956 4.06 22.15 -28.80
C ALA A 956 5.32 22.76 -28.16
N GLY A 957 5.20 23.28 -26.94
CA GLY A 957 6.34 23.83 -26.19
C GLY A 957 7.41 22.78 -25.88
N SER A 958 7.01 21.55 -25.58
CA SER A 958 7.95 20.46 -25.30
C SER A 958 8.72 19.96 -26.52
N ALA A 959 8.31 20.37 -27.73
CA ALA A 959 8.97 20.07 -28.99
C ALA A 959 9.97 21.16 -29.41
N LEU A 960 10.04 22.30 -28.69
CA LEU A 960 10.96 23.40 -28.96
C LEU A 960 12.40 23.06 -28.53
N GLY A 961 13.13 22.36 -29.40
CA GLY A 961 14.52 21.97 -29.22
C GLY A 961 15.42 22.47 -30.34
N SER A 962 16.68 22.78 -30.00
CA SER A 962 17.73 23.08 -30.98
C SER A 962 18.84 22.03 -30.91
N SER A 963 19.33 21.59 -32.07
CA SER A 963 20.58 20.81 -32.16
C SER A 963 21.79 21.71 -31.84
N SER A 964 22.88 21.13 -31.33
CA SER A 964 24.14 21.86 -31.09
C SER A 964 24.68 22.52 -32.37
N ASN A 965 24.53 21.84 -33.51
CA ASN A 965 24.93 22.29 -34.84
C ASN A 965 23.87 23.16 -35.56
N ALA A 966 22.76 23.52 -34.92
CA ALA A 966 21.74 24.37 -35.55
C ALA A 966 22.24 25.82 -35.73
N ASP A 967 21.84 26.44 -36.85
CA ASP A 967 22.12 27.84 -37.16
C ASP A 967 21.66 28.79 -36.04
N ALA A 968 22.38 29.90 -35.87
CA ALA A 968 22.06 30.91 -34.85
C ALA A 968 20.60 31.40 -34.94
N ASN A 969 20.08 31.55 -36.17
CA ASN A 969 18.70 31.96 -36.43
C ASN A 969 17.66 30.96 -35.88
N ILE A 970 17.96 29.65 -35.93
CA ILE A 970 17.05 28.62 -35.41
C ILE A 970 17.06 28.63 -33.88
N LYS A 971 18.22 28.85 -33.26
CA LYS A 971 18.33 28.96 -31.79
C LYS A 971 17.58 30.17 -31.26
N GLU A 972 17.66 31.30 -31.95
CA GLU A 972 16.90 32.52 -31.64
C GLU A 972 15.39 32.29 -31.80
N LEU A 973 14.95 31.69 -32.92
CA LEU A 973 13.55 31.32 -33.16
C LEU A 973 13.00 30.43 -32.04
N VAL A 974 13.74 29.41 -31.63
CA VAL A 974 13.34 28.51 -30.52
C VAL A 974 13.23 29.27 -29.21
N ALA A 975 14.18 30.16 -28.90
CA ALA A 975 14.16 30.95 -27.67
C ALA A 975 12.94 31.89 -27.61
N ASP A 976 12.58 32.52 -28.73
CA ASP A 976 11.41 33.40 -28.82
C ASP A 976 10.10 32.63 -28.61
N TRP A 977 9.96 31.47 -29.24
CA TRP A 977 8.79 30.62 -29.03
C TRP A 977 8.71 30.05 -27.60
N ARG A 978 9.85 29.68 -26.99
CA ARG A 978 9.89 29.26 -25.57
C ARG A 978 9.40 30.39 -24.65
N ARG A 979 9.81 31.63 -24.92
CA ARG A 979 9.35 32.82 -24.19
C ARG A 979 7.85 33.06 -24.38
N PHE A 980 7.36 32.97 -25.62
CA PHE A 980 5.93 33.08 -25.94
C PHE A 980 5.10 32.04 -25.16
N VAL A 981 5.51 30.76 -25.15
CA VAL A 981 4.78 29.70 -24.46
C VAL A 981 4.71 29.95 -22.95
N LEU A 982 5.83 30.31 -22.31
CA LEU A 982 5.83 30.62 -20.87
C LEU A 982 4.96 31.83 -20.54
N GLU A 983 5.01 32.90 -21.34
CA GLU A 983 4.16 34.08 -21.14
C GLU A 983 2.69 33.70 -21.27
N ARG A 984 2.31 32.91 -22.28
CA ARG A 984 0.92 32.46 -22.47
C ARG A 984 0.42 31.55 -21.35
N LEU A 985 1.25 30.65 -20.84
CA LEU A 985 0.91 29.82 -19.67
C LEU A 985 0.78 30.66 -18.39
N HIS A 986 1.66 31.65 -18.20
CA HIS A 986 1.57 32.57 -17.09
C HIS A 986 0.29 33.42 -17.14
N ARG A 987 -0.07 33.94 -18.33
CA ARG A 987 -1.35 34.64 -18.55
C ARG A 987 -2.55 33.74 -18.29
N SER A 988 -2.47 32.47 -18.68
CA SER A 988 -3.50 31.46 -18.39
C SER A 988 -3.66 31.24 -16.89
N PHE A 989 -2.55 31.14 -16.15
CA PHE A 989 -2.55 31.07 -14.71
C PHE A 989 -3.17 32.33 -14.07
N LEU A 990 -2.84 33.54 -14.54
CA LEU A 990 -3.42 34.78 -14.00
C LEU A 990 -4.92 34.91 -14.26
N SER A 991 -5.39 34.41 -15.41
CA SER A 991 -6.80 34.46 -15.81
C SER A 991 -7.67 33.42 -15.11
N LEU A 992 -7.19 32.17 -15.07
CA LEU A 992 -7.93 31.02 -14.52
C LEU A 992 -7.66 30.82 -13.02
N LYS A 993 -6.55 31.34 -12.49
CA LYS A 993 -6.13 31.26 -11.09
C LYS A 993 -6.11 29.84 -10.52
N LEU A 994 -5.66 28.89 -11.35
CA LEU A 994 -5.48 27.48 -10.99
C LEU A 994 -4.00 27.09 -10.97
N GLN A 995 -3.53 26.57 -9.83
CA GLN A 995 -2.14 26.11 -9.65
C GLN A 995 -1.75 24.96 -10.59
N THR A 996 -2.72 24.21 -11.11
CA THR A 996 -2.49 23.13 -12.08
C THR A 996 -1.84 23.63 -13.37
N ILE A 997 -2.15 24.87 -13.81
CA ILE A 997 -1.56 25.50 -15.01
C ILE A 997 -0.07 25.79 -14.80
N ASN A 998 0.33 26.14 -13.57
CA ASN A 998 1.72 26.44 -13.25
C ASN A 998 2.61 25.19 -13.36
N ARG A 999 2.06 23.99 -13.07
CA ARG A 999 2.78 22.73 -13.24
C ARG A 999 3.18 22.47 -14.69
N ALA A 1000 2.35 22.85 -15.67
CA ALA A 1000 2.69 22.72 -17.10
C ALA A 1000 3.94 23.53 -17.47
N ALA A 1001 4.09 24.75 -16.93
CA ALA A 1001 5.28 25.57 -17.13
C ALA A 1001 6.53 24.92 -16.50
N THR A 1002 6.39 24.34 -15.29
CA THR A 1002 7.48 23.60 -14.63
C THR A 1002 7.91 22.37 -15.43
N VAL A 1003 6.96 21.62 -16.01
CA VAL A 1003 7.26 20.47 -16.87
C VAL A 1003 8.05 20.93 -18.10
N LEU A 1004 7.63 22.01 -18.77
CA LEU A 1004 8.33 22.54 -19.95
C LEU A 1004 9.75 22.99 -19.63
N GLN A 1005 9.96 23.69 -18.51
CA GLN A 1005 11.30 24.09 -18.07
C GLN A 1005 12.20 22.87 -17.82
N GLY A 1006 11.67 21.81 -17.20
CA GLY A 1006 12.39 20.55 -17.02
C GLY A 1006 12.71 19.84 -18.34
N VAL A 1007 11.80 19.87 -19.31
CA VAL A 1007 12.02 19.34 -20.67
C VAL A 1007 13.14 20.10 -21.37
N TRP A 1008 13.10 21.44 -21.38
CA TRP A 1008 14.11 22.26 -22.03
C TRP A 1008 15.49 22.09 -21.40
N ALA A 1009 15.58 22.06 -20.07
CA ALA A 1009 16.85 21.83 -19.37
C ALA A 1009 17.49 20.48 -19.76
N ARG A 1010 16.69 19.41 -19.85
CA ARG A 1010 17.16 18.08 -20.26
C ARG A 1010 17.53 18.03 -21.74
N MET A 1011 16.76 18.70 -22.60
CA MET A 1011 17.05 18.77 -24.03
C MET A 1011 18.33 19.54 -24.33
N ASP A 1012 18.53 20.68 -23.65
CA ASP A 1012 19.70 21.53 -23.83
C ASP A 1012 20.96 20.81 -23.29
N SER A 1013 20.83 20.09 -22.16
CA SER A 1013 21.91 19.23 -21.63
C SER A 1013 22.27 18.10 -22.60
N ALA A 1014 21.27 17.41 -23.16
CA ALA A 1014 21.48 16.31 -24.10
C ALA A 1014 22.07 16.76 -25.46
N ALA A 1015 21.97 18.06 -25.78
CA ALA A 1015 22.59 18.65 -26.96
C ALA A 1015 24.07 19.03 -26.73
N MET A 1016 24.51 19.20 -25.47
CA MET A 1016 25.89 19.55 -25.11
C MET A 1016 26.85 18.35 -24.98
N GLU A 1017 26.33 17.12 -24.99
CA GLU A 1017 27.17 15.91 -24.92
C GLU A 1017 27.87 15.63 -26.27
N GLU A 1018 29.21 15.49 -26.27
CA GLU A 1018 29.97 15.12 -27.48
C GLU A 1018 29.61 13.70 -27.99
N PRO A 1019 29.62 13.48 -29.32
CA PRO A 1019 29.37 12.17 -29.90
C PRO A 1019 30.58 11.25 -29.67
N ASP A 1020 30.48 10.38 -28.65
CA ASP A 1020 31.41 9.24 -28.50
C ASP A 1020 31.31 8.31 -29.72
N SER A 1021 32.47 7.94 -30.27
CA SER A 1021 32.66 7.20 -31.52
C SER A 1021 32.09 5.78 -31.59
N THR A 1022 31.36 5.33 -30.56
CA THR A 1022 30.85 3.95 -30.43
C THR A 1022 29.34 3.85 -30.20
N SER A 1023 28.61 4.96 -30.15
CA SER A 1023 27.15 4.96 -29.94
C SER A 1023 26.43 5.79 -30.99
N CYS A 1024 25.52 5.17 -31.74
CA CYS A 1024 24.52 5.87 -32.56
C CYS A 1024 23.55 6.60 -31.61
N LYS A 1025 23.96 7.75 -31.07
CA LYS A 1025 23.15 8.56 -30.15
C LYS A 1025 22.07 9.30 -30.94
N LYS A 1026 20.81 8.87 -30.80
CA LYS A 1026 19.62 9.52 -31.38
C LYS A 1026 19.45 10.97 -30.91
N SER A 1027 18.88 11.83 -31.76
CA SER A 1027 18.58 13.24 -31.48
C SER A 1027 17.93 13.49 -30.10
N PRO A 1028 18.27 14.58 -29.37
CA PRO A 1028 17.66 14.94 -28.08
C PRO A 1028 16.12 14.92 -28.06
N ILE A 1029 15.49 15.29 -29.17
CA ILE A 1029 14.03 15.35 -29.32
C ILE A 1029 13.34 13.98 -29.18
N LEU A 1030 14.07 12.89 -29.50
CA LEU A 1030 13.62 11.50 -29.36
C LEU A 1030 13.84 10.96 -27.95
N ARG A 1031 14.85 11.48 -27.24
CA ARG A 1031 15.23 11.04 -25.90
C ARG A 1031 14.31 11.64 -24.83
N VAL A 1032 14.06 12.94 -24.90
CA VAL A 1032 13.30 13.68 -23.88
C VAL A 1032 11.85 13.87 -24.31
N HIS A 1033 10.91 13.47 -23.45
CA HIS A 1033 9.47 13.69 -23.64
C HIS A 1033 8.84 14.30 -22.39
N TRP A 1034 7.81 15.13 -22.55
CA TRP A 1034 7.19 15.84 -21.43
C TRP A 1034 6.47 14.91 -20.44
N ILE A 1035 5.82 13.84 -20.94
CA ILE A 1035 5.25 12.77 -20.11
C ILE A 1035 6.30 12.14 -19.19
N ASP A 1036 7.51 11.98 -19.73
CA ASP A 1036 8.77 11.62 -19.08
C ASP A 1036 9.01 12.39 -17.79
N VAL A 1037 9.23 13.68 -18.03
CA VAL A 1037 9.59 14.70 -17.05
C VAL A 1037 8.48 14.89 -16.03
N MET A 1038 7.22 14.92 -16.48
CA MET A 1038 6.05 15.04 -15.60
C MET A 1038 5.98 13.88 -14.60
N THR A 1039 6.16 12.64 -15.07
CA THR A 1039 6.07 11.43 -14.24
C THR A 1039 7.26 11.34 -13.27
N GLU A 1040 8.47 11.64 -13.73
CA GLU A 1040 9.67 11.57 -12.88
C GLU A 1040 9.72 12.68 -11.82
N ALA A 1041 9.15 13.86 -12.12
CA ALA A 1041 9.12 15.00 -11.20
C ALA A 1041 7.88 15.02 -10.28
N GLY A 1042 6.94 14.07 -10.42
CA GLY A 1042 5.71 14.03 -9.62
C GLY A 1042 4.77 15.21 -9.87
N LEU A 1043 4.74 15.70 -11.12
CA LEU A 1043 4.00 16.91 -11.52
C LEU A 1043 2.67 16.59 -12.21
N GLU A 1044 2.18 15.36 -12.12
CA GLU A 1044 0.91 14.95 -12.72
C GLU A 1044 -0.27 15.78 -12.18
N THR A 1045 -1.19 16.16 -13.06
CA THR A 1045 -2.44 16.83 -12.70
C THR A 1045 -3.52 16.51 -13.72
N ILE A 1046 -4.79 16.59 -13.31
CA ILE A 1046 -5.93 16.68 -14.24
C ILE A 1046 -6.23 18.16 -14.45
N LEU A 1047 -6.51 18.57 -15.70
CA LEU A 1047 -6.72 19.98 -16.08
C LEU A 1047 -5.49 20.86 -15.81
N GLY A 1048 -4.44 20.64 -16.61
CA GLY A 1048 -3.16 21.34 -16.58
C GLY A 1048 -2.17 20.66 -17.49
#